data_AF-A0A974XP16-F1
#
_entry.id   AF-A0A974XP16-F1
#
_cell.length_a   1.000
_cell.length_b   1.000
_cell.length_c   1.000
_cell.angle_alpha   90.00
_cell.angle_beta   90.00
_cell.angle_gamma   90.00
#
_symmetry.space_group_name_H-M   'P 1'
#
loop_
_entity.id
_entity.type
_entity.pdbx_description
1 polymer ?
#
loop_
_entity_poly.entity_id
_entity_poly.type
_entity_poly.pdbx_seq_one_letter_code
_entity_poly.pdbx_strand_id
1 'polypeptide(L)'
;METTTMFKASEVLAGRYDNATLDELFSAITHNYIVDEEQYLKELIQLVPSSDDDIERVTRRAHDLVAKVRQYEKKGLMVGIDAFLQQYSLETQEGIILMCLAEALLRIPDAETADALIADKLSGAKWDEHMSKSDSVLVNASTWGLMLTGKIIKLDKNLDGTPSNLLSRLVNRLGEPVIRQAMLAAMKIMGKQFVLGRTIEEGLKNAVDKRKLGYTHSYDMLGEAALTTKDAIKYYKDYANAIAALGKGEFDESEAPRPTISIKLSALHPRYEVANEDRVMTELYSTLIKLIEQARSVNVGIQIDAEEMDRLELSLKLFQRLYNSDAAKGWGLLGIVVQAYSKRALPVLLWLTKLAREQGDEIPLRLVKGAYWDSELKWAQQAGEAGYPLFTRKAATDVSYLACARYLLSDATRGVIYPQFASHNAQTVAAISAMAGDRKYEFQRLHGMGQELYDTVLAEAAVPTVRIYAPIGAHKDLLPYLVRRLLENGANTSFVHKLVDPKTPIESLVTHPIKTLLGYKTLANNKIVKPADIFGPERKNSKGLNMNIISEAEPFFAALEKFKDTQWTAGPLVKGETLAGEVRDVVSPYDTTQKVGQVAFANDAAIEQALAAADNAFASWCRTPVETRANALQKLADLLEENREELIALCTREAGKSIQDGIDEVREAVDFCRYYAVQAKKMMTKPELLPGPTGELNELFLQGRGVFVCISPWNFPLAIFLGQVAAALATGNTVIAKPAEQTCIIGYRAVQLAHQAGIPKDVLQYLPGTGATVGAALTADERIGGVCFTGSTVTAKVINRTLAGRDGAIIPLIAETGGQNAMVVDSTSQPEQVVNDVVSSAFTSAGQRCSALRVLYLQEDIADRVIDVLKGAMDELSLGNPGSVKTDVGPVIDATAKANLNAHIDHIKQVGRPIHQLRLPEGTENGHFVAPTAVEIDSIKVLEKEHFGPILHVIRYKASDLQKVIDDINSTGFGLTLGIHSRNEGHALEVADKVNVGNVYINRNQIGAVVGVQPFGGQGLSGTGPKAGGPHYLTRFVTEKTRTNNITAIGGNATLLSLGDSDE
;
A
#
# COMPACT_ATOMS: atom_id res chain seq x y z
N MET A 1 -19.43 16.61 24.51
CA MET A 1 -19.40 16.46 23.05
C MET A 1 -20.82 16.18 22.62
N GLU A 2 -21.53 17.21 22.19
CA GLU A 2 -22.85 17.06 21.57
C GLU A 2 -22.71 16.13 20.36
N THR A 3 -23.65 15.21 20.19
CA THR A 3 -23.74 14.31 19.05
C THR A 3 -23.72 15.11 17.76
N THR A 4 -22.57 15.20 17.08
CA THR A 4 -22.45 15.73 15.73
C THR A 4 -23.48 14.97 14.88
N THR A 5 -24.51 15.67 14.41
CA THR A 5 -25.55 15.04 13.60
C THR A 5 -24.89 14.52 12.32
N MET A 6 -24.99 13.21 12.04
CA MET A 6 -24.44 12.63 10.81
C MET A 6 -24.91 13.42 9.59
N PHE A 7 -24.00 13.64 8.63
CA PHE A 7 -24.31 14.28 7.36
C PHE A 7 -25.43 13.52 6.64
N LYS A 8 -26.45 14.25 6.18
CA LYS A 8 -27.66 13.75 5.51
C LYS A 8 -27.65 14.19 4.06
N ALA A 9 -27.24 13.29 3.17
CA ALA A 9 -27.12 13.59 1.75
C ALA A 9 -28.50 13.95 1.16
N SER A 10 -29.57 13.25 1.53
CA SER A 10 -30.92 13.47 1.00
C SER A 10 -31.48 14.87 1.26
N GLU A 11 -30.94 15.61 2.23
CA GLU A 11 -31.42 16.95 2.62
C GLU A 11 -30.59 18.08 2.01
N VAL A 12 -29.57 17.77 1.21
CA VAL A 12 -28.67 18.75 0.59
C VAL A 12 -29.40 19.74 -0.33
N LEU A 13 -30.41 19.28 -1.08
CA LEU A 13 -31.23 20.14 -1.94
C LEU A 13 -32.41 20.78 -1.21
N ALA A 14 -32.63 20.43 0.07
CA ALA A 14 -33.73 20.95 0.89
C ALA A 14 -33.33 22.16 1.75
N GLY A 15 -32.12 22.69 1.58
CA GLY A 15 -31.63 23.89 2.28
C GLY A 15 -31.17 23.67 3.73
N ARG A 16 -31.08 22.42 4.22
CA ARG A 16 -30.65 22.10 5.59
C ARG A 16 -29.30 22.74 5.96
N TYR A 17 -28.41 22.84 4.97
CA TYR A 17 -27.03 23.30 5.16
C TYR A 17 -26.79 24.76 4.74
N ASP A 18 -27.82 25.51 4.35
CA ASP A 18 -27.66 26.86 3.81
C ASP A 18 -27.03 27.85 4.82
N ASN A 19 -27.26 27.62 6.11
CA ASN A 19 -26.73 28.42 7.21
C ASN A 19 -25.50 27.80 7.89
N ALA A 20 -25.02 26.64 7.42
CA ALA A 20 -23.86 25.98 8.00
C ALA A 20 -22.58 26.81 7.78
N THR A 21 -21.74 26.88 8.80
CA THR A 21 -20.41 27.51 8.73
C THR A 21 -19.43 26.64 7.95
N LEU A 22 -18.31 27.23 7.52
CA LEU A 22 -17.22 26.46 6.90
C LEU A 22 -16.70 25.35 7.83
N ASP A 23 -16.60 25.62 9.14
CA ASP A 23 -16.12 24.64 10.11
C ASP A 23 -17.10 23.48 10.30
N GLU A 24 -18.41 23.74 10.36
CA GLU A 24 -19.43 22.68 10.43
C GLU A 24 -19.43 21.81 9.17
N LEU A 25 -19.28 22.41 7.99
CA LEU A 25 -19.18 21.67 6.72
C LEU A 25 -17.87 20.90 6.61
N PHE A 26 -16.75 21.46 7.07
CA PHE A 26 -15.47 20.76 7.09
C PHE A 26 -15.49 19.58 8.08
N SER A 27 -16.14 19.76 9.24
CA SER A 27 -16.44 18.67 10.17
C SER A 27 -17.25 17.56 9.51
N ALA A 28 -18.26 17.91 8.71
CA ALA A 28 -19.01 16.93 7.93
C ALA A 28 -18.14 16.21 6.87
N ILE A 29 -17.17 16.88 6.24
CA ILE A 29 -16.21 16.23 5.32
C ILE A 29 -15.41 15.17 6.05
N THR A 30 -14.80 15.50 7.18
CA THR A 30 -13.92 14.55 7.88
C THR A 30 -14.68 13.38 8.50
N HIS A 31 -15.87 13.60 9.06
CA HIS A 31 -16.70 12.52 9.60
C HIS A 31 -17.31 11.62 8.52
N ASN A 32 -17.39 12.09 7.27
CA ASN A 32 -17.88 11.29 6.15
C ASN A 32 -16.76 10.51 5.45
N TYR A 33 -15.55 10.44 6.03
CA TYR A 33 -14.44 9.61 5.54
C TYR A 33 -14.88 8.16 5.40
N ILE A 34 -15.32 7.53 6.49
CA ILE A 34 -15.89 6.17 6.48
C ILE A 34 -17.31 6.24 7.04
N VAL A 35 -18.29 5.89 6.20
CA VAL A 35 -19.69 5.74 6.58
C VAL A 35 -20.27 4.42 6.07
N ASP A 36 -21.41 4.02 6.64
CA ASP A 36 -22.17 2.87 6.16
C ASP A 36 -22.63 3.11 4.72
N GLU A 37 -22.02 2.38 3.79
CA GLU A 37 -22.21 2.59 2.36
C GLU A 37 -23.65 2.29 1.92
N GLU A 38 -24.29 1.29 2.53
CA GLU A 38 -25.67 0.91 2.20
C GLU A 38 -26.65 2.02 2.57
N GLN A 39 -26.55 2.56 3.78
CA GLN A 39 -27.37 3.67 4.25
C GLN A 39 -27.09 4.94 3.45
N TYR A 40 -25.82 5.26 3.21
CA TYR A 40 -25.46 6.47 2.47
C TYR A 40 -25.94 6.44 1.01
N LEU A 41 -25.88 5.26 0.35
CA LEU A 41 -26.41 5.12 -1.01
C LEU A 41 -27.93 5.30 -1.09
N LYS A 42 -28.70 4.90 -0.07
CA LYS A 42 -30.15 5.17 -0.02
C LYS A 42 -30.46 6.66 0.02
N GLU A 43 -29.61 7.46 0.66
CA GLU A 43 -29.75 8.92 0.68
C GLU A 43 -29.34 9.54 -0.66
N LEU A 44 -28.23 9.09 -1.26
CA LEU A 44 -27.76 9.58 -2.56
C LEU A 44 -28.74 9.29 -3.70
N ILE A 45 -29.39 8.12 -3.69
CA ILE A 45 -30.40 7.76 -4.70
C ILE A 45 -31.54 8.78 -4.74
N GLN A 46 -31.94 9.34 -3.60
CA GLN A 46 -33.03 10.32 -3.52
C GLN A 46 -32.67 11.67 -4.17
N LEU A 47 -31.38 11.96 -4.34
CA LEU A 47 -30.91 13.19 -4.99
C LEU A 47 -30.90 13.08 -6.51
N VAL A 48 -30.86 11.87 -7.06
CA VAL A 48 -30.80 11.65 -8.50
C VAL A 48 -32.23 11.54 -9.04
N PRO A 49 -32.62 12.30 -10.07
CA PRO A 49 -33.93 12.14 -10.70
C PRO A 49 -34.17 10.68 -11.11
N SER A 50 -35.15 10.05 -10.47
CA SER A 50 -35.33 8.60 -10.50
C SER A 50 -36.77 8.15 -10.79
N SER A 51 -37.63 9.04 -11.30
CA SER A 51 -38.94 8.61 -11.81
C SER A 51 -38.75 7.68 -13.01
N ASP A 52 -39.66 6.73 -13.22
CA ASP A 52 -39.57 5.80 -14.34
C ASP A 52 -39.50 6.53 -15.69
N ASP A 53 -40.28 7.61 -15.83
CA ASP A 53 -40.28 8.50 -17.00
C ASP A 53 -38.94 9.21 -17.20
N ASP A 54 -38.32 9.73 -16.13
CA ASP A 54 -37.00 10.36 -16.20
C ASP A 54 -35.92 9.36 -16.60
N ILE A 55 -35.93 8.18 -15.98
CA ILE A 55 -34.96 7.12 -16.27
C ILE A 55 -35.11 6.68 -17.72
N GLU A 56 -36.34 6.47 -18.22
CA GLU A 56 -36.58 6.08 -19.61
C GLU A 56 -36.14 7.18 -20.59
N ARG A 57 -36.48 8.44 -20.32
CA ARG A 57 -36.10 9.58 -21.14
C ARG A 57 -34.58 9.71 -21.27
N VAL A 58 -33.85 9.64 -20.15
CA VAL A 58 -32.39 9.71 -20.12
C VAL A 58 -31.76 8.49 -20.82
N THR A 59 -32.30 7.30 -20.57
CA THR A 59 -31.81 6.06 -21.20
C THR A 59 -31.98 6.11 -22.72
N ARG A 60 -33.13 6.58 -23.22
CA ARG A 60 -33.38 6.76 -24.65
C ARG A 60 -32.43 7.78 -25.27
N ARG A 61 -32.21 8.92 -24.60
CA ARG A 61 -31.26 9.93 -25.06
C ARG A 61 -29.82 9.38 -25.13
N ALA A 62 -29.40 8.63 -24.12
CA ALA A 62 -28.12 7.96 -24.11
C ALA A 62 -28.02 6.94 -25.27
N HIS A 63 -29.08 6.14 -25.49
CA HIS A 63 -29.17 5.21 -26.62
C HIS A 63 -28.98 5.93 -27.96
N ASP A 64 -29.69 7.03 -28.18
CA ASP A 64 -29.58 7.83 -29.42
C ASP A 64 -28.18 8.40 -29.62
N LEU A 65 -27.53 8.86 -28.54
CA LEU A 65 -26.14 9.32 -28.58
C LEU A 65 -25.20 8.19 -29.02
N VAL A 66 -25.28 7.00 -28.42
CA VAL A 66 -24.45 5.84 -28.81
C VAL A 66 -24.73 5.41 -30.25
N ALA A 67 -26.01 5.39 -30.66
CA ALA A 67 -26.39 5.05 -32.03
C ALA A 67 -25.78 6.02 -33.05
N LYS A 68 -25.76 7.33 -32.75
CA LYS A 68 -25.12 8.35 -33.61
C LYS A 68 -23.61 8.21 -33.64
N VAL A 69 -22.97 7.95 -32.49
CA VAL A 69 -21.52 7.67 -32.41
C VAL A 69 -21.13 6.54 -33.38
N ARG A 70 -21.87 5.43 -33.36
CA ARG A 70 -21.65 4.28 -34.28
C ARG A 70 -21.95 4.58 -35.75
N GLN A 71 -22.76 5.59 -36.05
CA GLN A 71 -23.02 6.02 -37.43
C GLN A 71 -21.91 6.91 -37.99
N TYR A 72 -21.25 7.72 -37.15
CA TYR A 72 -20.07 8.50 -37.53
C TYR A 72 -18.90 7.59 -37.94
N GLU A 73 -18.74 6.44 -37.28
CA GLU A 73 -17.73 5.43 -37.59
C GLU A 73 -17.85 4.89 -39.04
N LYS A 74 -19.09 4.63 -39.51
CA LYS A 74 -19.35 4.11 -40.86
C LYS A 74 -18.93 5.05 -42.01
N LYS A 75 -18.63 6.33 -41.73
CA LYS A 75 -18.21 7.33 -42.75
C LYS A 75 -16.70 7.36 -43.03
N GLY A 76 -15.92 6.40 -42.52
CA GLY A 76 -14.53 6.18 -42.94
C GLY A 76 -13.50 7.14 -42.34
N LEU A 77 -13.78 7.72 -41.17
CA LEU A 77 -12.89 8.64 -40.44
C LEU A 77 -11.94 7.92 -39.45
N MET A 78 -11.68 6.63 -39.63
CA MET A 78 -10.59 5.96 -38.93
C MET A 78 -9.26 6.22 -39.65
N VAL A 79 -8.42 7.06 -39.04
CA VAL A 79 -6.98 7.05 -39.28
C VAL A 79 -6.32 6.75 -37.93
N GLY A 80 -6.07 5.48 -37.60
CA GLY A 80 -5.30 5.15 -36.40
C GLY A 80 -5.38 3.71 -35.87
N ILE A 81 -4.51 3.47 -34.88
CA ILE A 81 -4.24 2.26 -34.07
C ILE A 81 -5.49 1.62 -33.42
N ASP A 82 -6.67 2.22 -33.49
CA ASP A 82 -7.91 1.63 -32.99
C ASP A 82 -8.21 0.28 -33.65
N ALA A 83 -7.81 0.05 -34.91
CA ALA A 83 -7.87 -1.26 -35.55
C ALA A 83 -6.87 -2.27 -34.94
N PHE A 84 -5.71 -1.80 -34.46
CA PHE A 84 -4.70 -2.61 -33.76
C PHE A 84 -5.19 -2.97 -32.35
N LEU A 85 -5.82 -2.03 -31.62
CA LEU A 85 -6.48 -2.29 -30.35
C LEU A 85 -7.74 -3.16 -30.50
N GLN A 86 -8.44 -3.08 -31.64
CA GLN A 86 -9.57 -3.94 -31.97
C GLN A 86 -9.13 -5.38 -32.30
N GLN A 87 -7.93 -5.54 -32.87
CA GLN A 87 -7.33 -6.84 -33.22
C GLN A 87 -6.57 -7.49 -32.03
N TYR A 88 -6.08 -6.67 -31.08
CA TYR A 88 -5.44 -7.06 -29.82
C TYR A 88 -6.12 -6.37 -28.63
N SER A 89 -7.42 -6.64 -28.43
CA SER A 89 -8.23 -6.02 -27.37
C SER A 89 -7.46 -5.96 -26.05
N LEU A 90 -7.34 -4.76 -25.46
CA LEU A 90 -6.71 -4.53 -24.15
C LEU A 90 -7.44 -5.24 -23.00
N GLU A 91 -8.56 -5.89 -23.30
CA GLU A 91 -9.27 -6.79 -22.39
C GLU A 91 -8.62 -8.19 -22.32
N THR A 92 -7.70 -8.49 -23.24
CA THR A 92 -6.97 -9.74 -23.31
C THR A 92 -5.65 -9.62 -22.56
N GLN A 93 -5.23 -10.71 -21.91
CA GLN A 93 -3.95 -10.77 -21.19
C GLN A 93 -2.78 -10.46 -22.15
N GLU A 94 -2.91 -10.84 -23.41
CA GLU A 94 -1.98 -10.63 -24.51
C GLU A 94 -1.81 -9.15 -24.86
N GLY A 95 -2.91 -8.39 -24.97
CA GLY A 95 -2.88 -6.94 -25.23
C GLY A 95 -2.22 -6.15 -24.09
N ILE A 96 -2.50 -6.55 -22.84
CA ILE A 96 -1.86 -5.98 -21.65
C ILE A 96 -0.37 -6.31 -21.64
N ILE A 97 0.01 -7.57 -21.86
CA ILE A 97 1.41 -8.01 -21.91
C ILE A 97 2.19 -7.25 -22.98
N LEU A 98 1.65 -7.11 -24.19
CA LEU A 98 2.33 -6.42 -25.29
C LEU A 98 2.57 -4.94 -24.96
N MET A 99 1.59 -4.28 -24.33
CA MET A 99 1.70 -2.89 -23.90
C MET A 99 2.67 -2.72 -22.73
N CYS A 100 2.64 -3.60 -21.73
CA CYS A 100 3.60 -3.62 -20.62
C CYS A 100 5.02 -3.89 -21.12
N LEU A 101 5.18 -4.82 -22.06
CA LEU A 101 6.47 -5.12 -22.67
C LEU A 101 7.01 -3.92 -23.45
N ALA A 102 6.18 -3.32 -24.30
CA ALA A 102 6.55 -2.12 -25.05
C ALA A 102 6.96 -1.00 -24.08
N GLU A 103 6.11 -0.70 -23.11
CA GLU A 103 6.30 0.31 -22.09
C GLU A 103 7.62 0.16 -21.32
N ALA A 104 7.93 -1.06 -20.89
CA ALA A 104 9.18 -1.35 -20.20
C ALA A 104 10.41 -1.22 -21.13
N LEU A 105 10.32 -1.67 -22.39
CA LEU A 105 11.42 -1.59 -23.35
C LEU A 105 11.87 -0.16 -23.68
N LEU A 106 11.01 0.85 -23.55
CA LEU A 106 11.42 2.25 -23.72
C LEU A 106 12.25 2.80 -22.55
N ARG A 107 12.15 2.17 -21.37
CA ARG A 107 12.80 2.64 -20.15
C ARG A 107 14.12 1.96 -19.91
N ILE A 108 14.27 0.73 -20.39
CA ILE A 108 15.45 -0.07 -20.17
C ILE A 108 16.58 0.51 -21.03
N PRO A 109 17.63 1.08 -20.41
CA PRO A 109 18.74 1.69 -21.12
C PRO A 109 19.67 0.63 -21.74
N ASP A 110 19.71 -0.59 -21.20
CA ASP A 110 20.62 -1.65 -21.60
C ASP A 110 19.93 -2.72 -22.48
N ALA A 111 20.69 -3.28 -23.42
CA ALA A 111 20.15 -4.22 -24.40
C ALA A 111 19.83 -5.59 -23.79
N GLU A 112 20.63 -6.05 -22.83
CA GLU A 112 20.59 -7.41 -22.28
C GLU A 112 19.31 -7.62 -21.44
N THR A 113 19.00 -6.71 -20.53
CA THR A 113 17.79 -6.74 -19.72
C THR A 113 16.53 -6.53 -20.57
N ALA A 114 16.63 -5.71 -21.63
CA ALA A 114 15.54 -5.51 -22.59
C ALA A 114 15.22 -6.80 -23.33
N ASP A 115 16.24 -7.50 -23.81
CA ASP A 115 16.11 -8.76 -24.53
C ASP A 115 15.59 -9.88 -23.58
N ALA A 116 16.08 -9.93 -22.34
CA ALA A 116 15.57 -10.83 -21.30
C ALA A 116 14.09 -10.59 -20.97
N LEU A 117 13.63 -9.34 -20.94
CA LEU A 117 12.23 -9.02 -20.72
C LEU A 117 11.35 -9.43 -21.91
N ILE A 118 11.85 -9.27 -23.15
CA ILE A 118 11.17 -9.76 -24.36
C ILE A 118 11.00 -11.27 -24.28
N ALA A 119 12.06 -12.00 -23.92
CA ALA A 119 12.02 -13.43 -23.75
C ALA A 119 11.00 -13.83 -22.67
N ASP A 120 11.02 -13.22 -21.48
CA ASP A 120 10.11 -13.49 -20.36
C ASP A 120 8.63 -13.31 -20.77
N LYS A 121 8.28 -12.13 -21.29
CA LYS A 121 6.89 -11.78 -21.60
C LYS A 121 6.33 -12.50 -22.82
N LEU A 122 7.16 -12.85 -23.80
CA LEU A 122 6.72 -13.61 -24.97
C LEU A 122 6.69 -15.13 -24.76
N SER A 123 7.51 -15.67 -23.85
CA SER A 123 7.53 -17.12 -23.54
C SER A 123 6.51 -17.55 -22.49
N GLY A 124 6.15 -16.68 -21.53
CA GLY A 124 5.21 -16.99 -20.45
C GLY A 124 3.73 -17.03 -20.83
N ALA A 125 3.33 -16.52 -22.00
CA ALA A 125 1.94 -16.60 -22.44
C ALA A 125 1.64 -17.99 -23.03
N LYS A 126 0.66 -18.71 -22.45
CA LYS A 126 0.10 -19.95 -23.02
C LYS A 126 -0.76 -19.60 -24.24
N TRP A 127 -0.11 -19.19 -25.32
CA TRP A 127 -0.76 -18.79 -26.58
C TRP A 127 -1.63 -19.90 -27.22
N ASP A 128 -1.48 -21.15 -26.76
CA ASP A 128 -2.15 -22.34 -27.30
C ASP A 128 -3.63 -22.49 -26.90
N GLU A 129 -4.09 -21.92 -25.78
CA GLU A 129 -5.45 -22.17 -25.26
C GLU A 129 -6.54 -21.24 -25.84
N HIS A 130 -6.18 -20.16 -26.55
CA HIS A 130 -7.12 -19.07 -26.86
C HIS A 130 -7.31 -18.73 -28.36
N MET A 131 -6.64 -19.43 -29.28
CA MET A 131 -6.69 -19.11 -30.72
C MET A 131 -7.76 -19.87 -31.54
N SER A 132 -8.65 -20.65 -30.93
CA SER A 132 -9.60 -21.52 -31.64
C SER A 132 -10.84 -20.82 -32.26
N LYS A 133 -10.87 -19.48 -32.37
CA LYS A 133 -12.06 -18.75 -32.85
C LYS A 133 -11.81 -17.49 -33.72
N SER A 134 -10.94 -17.55 -34.73
CA SER A 134 -10.95 -16.50 -35.76
C SER A 134 -10.60 -16.99 -37.17
N ASP A 135 -11.40 -16.54 -38.15
CA ASP A 135 -11.26 -16.85 -39.57
C ASP A 135 -10.33 -15.85 -40.28
N SER A 136 -9.46 -16.40 -41.13
CA SER A 136 -8.60 -15.75 -42.14
C SER A 136 -7.13 -15.46 -41.76
N VAL A 137 -6.26 -16.39 -42.21
CA VAL A 137 -4.79 -16.41 -42.00
C VAL A 137 -4.02 -15.62 -43.08
N LEU A 138 -4.68 -15.10 -44.12
CA LEU A 138 -4.02 -14.55 -45.32
C LEU A 138 -3.80 -13.02 -45.32
N VAL A 139 -4.29 -12.31 -44.30
CA VAL A 139 -4.20 -10.82 -44.21
C VAL A 139 -3.17 -10.35 -43.15
N ASN A 140 -2.68 -11.24 -42.28
CA ASN A 140 -1.87 -10.85 -41.12
C ASN A 140 -0.36 -10.70 -41.40
N ALA A 141 0.19 -11.34 -42.43
CA ALA A 141 1.61 -11.23 -42.77
C ALA A 141 1.95 -10.00 -43.64
N SER A 142 0.97 -9.51 -44.41
CA SER A 142 1.15 -8.36 -45.32
C SER A 142 1.25 -7.03 -44.57
N THR A 143 0.55 -6.88 -43.44
CA THR A 143 0.55 -5.65 -42.63
C THR A 143 1.91 -5.38 -41.99
N TRP A 144 2.57 -6.42 -41.46
CA TRP A 144 3.92 -6.31 -40.89
C TRP A 144 4.98 -6.05 -41.97
N GLY A 145 4.88 -6.71 -43.14
CA GLY A 145 5.77 -6.48 -44.28
C GLY A 145 5.66 -5.07 -44.87
N LEU A 146 4.45 -4.50 -44.92
CA LEU A 146 4.21 -3.13 -45.37
C LEU A 146 4.76 -2.09 -44.39
N MET A 147 4.56 -2.27 -43.07
CA MET A 147 5.06 -1.33 -42.04
C MET A 147 6.59 -1.34 -41.93
N LEU A 148 7.25 -2.48 -42.14
CA LEU A 148 8.70 -2.60 -41.96
C LEU A 148 9.52 -2.28 -43.22
N THR A 149 8.98 -2.44 -44.44
CA THR A 149 9.81 -2.39 -45.67
C THR A 149 9.23 -1.59 -46.84
N GLY A 150 7.98 -1.12 -46.78
CA GLY A 150 7.35 -0.35 -47.85
C GLY A 150 7.18 -1.10 -49.20
N LYS A 151 7.44 -2.42 -49.26
CA LYS A 151 7.25 -3.25 -50.46
C LYS A 151 6.49 -4.52 -50.13
N ILE A 152 5.61 -4.93 -51.06
CA ILE A 152 4.85 -6.17 -50.97
C ILE A 152 5.78 -7.34 -51.30
N ILE A 153 6.10 -8.16 -50.31
CA ILE A 153 6.81 -9.43 -50.50
C ILE A 153 5.75 -10.53 -50.73
N LYS A 154 5.82 -11.22 -51.87
CA LYS A 154 5.03 -12.44 -52.13
C LYS A 154 5.74 -13.63 -51.50
N LEU A 155 5.07 -14.32 -50.58
CA LEU A 155 5.53 -15.59 -50.01
C LEU A 155 5.02 -16.77 -50.83
N ASP A 156 5.91 -17.74 -51.03
CA ASP A 156 5.70 -18.92 -51.86
C ASP A 156 4.69 -19.88 -51.24
N LYS A 157 3.84 -20.49 -52.07
CA LYS A 157 2.81 -21.44 -51.66
C LYS A 157 3.44 -22.82 -51.54
N ASN A 158 3.75 -23.27 -50.34
CA ASN A 158 3.69 -24.68 -49.96
C ASN A 158 3.73 -24.84 -48.42
N LEU A 159 2.89 -25.77 -47.92
CA LEU A 159 2.94 -26.48 -46.63
C LEU A 159 2.15 -25.93 -45.41
N ASP A 160 1.15 -26.74 -45.06
CA ASP A 160 0.77 -27.27 -43.74
C ASP A 160 0.37 -26.30 -42.60
N GLY A 161 -0.82 -25.71 -42.75
CA GLY A 161 -1.99 -26.02 -41.90
C GLY A 161 -1.99 -25.77 -40.38
N THR A 162 -0.94 -25.29 -39.73
CA THR A 162 -0.96 -25.01 -38.26
C THR A 162 -0.45 -23.60 -37.89
N PRO A 163 -1.30 -22.71 -37.31
CA PRO A 163 -0.94 -21.32 -37.01
C PRO A 163 -0.15 -21.06 -35.71
N SER A 164 0.04 -22.03 -34.81
CA SER A 164 0.62 -21.83 -33.45
C SER A 164 2.12 -21.47 -33.44
N ASN A 165 2.72 -21.35 -34.61
CA ASN A 165 4.15 -21.29 -34.79
C ASN A 165 4.62 -19.94 -35.34
N LEU A 166 3.77 -18.95 -35.58
CA LEU A 166 4.19 -17.74 -36.28
C LEU A 166 4.98 -16.76 -35.39
N LEU A 167 4.55 -16.50 -34.15
CA LEU A 167 5.24 -15.53 -33.27
C LEU A 167 6.50 -16.13 -32.63
N SER A 168 6.43 -17.38 -32.17
CA SER A 168 7.59 -18.15 -31.67
C SER A 168 8.60 -18.44 -32.78
N ARG A 169 8.16 -18.72 -34.04
CA ARG A 169 9.09 -18.73 -35.19
C ARG A 169 9.53 -17.34 -35.61
N LEU A 170 8.78 -16.25 -35.37
CA LEU A 170 9.26 -14.87 -35.62
C LEU A 170 10.40 -14.52 -34.64
N VAL A 171 10.26 -14.83 -33.35
CA VAL A 171 11.33 -14.72 -32.34
C VAL A 171 12.54 -15.57 -32.74
N ASN A 172 12.32 -16.83 -33.11
CA ASN A 172 13.40 -17.75 -33.52
C ASN A 172 14.00 -17.48 -34.92
N ARG A 173 13.33 -16.71 -35.80
CA ARG A 173 13.75 -16.47 -37.20
C ARG A 173 14.23 -15.04 -37.46
N LEU A 174 13.80 -14.06 -36.67
CA LEU A 174 14.16 -12.64 -36.82
C LEU A 174 15.05 -12.13 -35.67
N GLY A 175 15.08 -12.81 -34.52
CA GLY A 175 15.88 -12.47 -33.34
C GLY A 175 15.28 -11.33 -32.49
N GLU A 176 15.54 -11.37 -31.18
CA GLU A 176 15.12 -10.36 -30.19
C GLU A 176 15.45 -8.91 -30.61
N PRO A 177 16.61 -8.59 -31.23
CA PRO A 177 16.93 -7.23 -31.66
C PRO A 177 15.98 -6.64 -32.70
N VAL A 178 15.40 -7.46 -33.58
CA VAL A 178 14.45 -7.01 -34.62
C VAL A 178 13.08 -6.74 -34.01
N ILE A 179 12.64 -7.59 -33.07
CA ILE A 179 11.41 -7.39 -32.30
C ILE A 179 11.50 -6.10 -31.49
N ARG A 180 12.63 -5.87 -30.80
CA ARG A 180 12.90 -4.64 -30.07
C ARG A 180 12.75 -3.39 -30.96
N GLN A 181 13.36 -3.38 -32.15
CA GLN A 181 13.23 -2.25 -33.09
C GLN A 181 11.80 -2.05 -33.59
N ALA A 182 11.07 -3.13 -33.88
CA ALA A 182 9.67 -3.05 -34.29
C ALA A 182 8.77 -2.49 -33.17
N MET A 183 8.98 -2.92 -31.92
CA MET A 183 8.24 -2.41 -30.76
C MET A 183 8.55 -0.94 -30.48
N LEU A 184 9.82 -0.54 -30.52
CA LEU A 184 10.23 0.87 -30.40
C LEU A 184 9.59 1.77 -31.48
N ALA A 185 9.45 1.26 -32.71
CA ALA A 185 8.78 1.97 -33.79
C ALA A 185 7.26 2.08 -33.55
N ALA A 186 6.60 0.99 -33.15
CA ALA A 186 5.17 0.98 -32.82
C ALA A 186 4.86 1.96 -31.68
N MET A 187 5.72 2.04 -30.68
CA MET A 187 5.55 2.98 -29.56
C MET A 187 5.74 4.44 -29.92
N LYS A 188 6.67 4.76 -30.82
CA LYS A 188 6.79 6.13 -31.35
C LYS A 188 5.51 6.58 -32.06
N ILE A 189 4.77 5.63 -32.63
CA ILE A 189 3.46 5.89 -33.26
C ILE A 189 2.37 6.00 -32.18
N MET A 190 2.36 5.11 -31.18
CA MET A 190 1.40 5.16 -30.05
C MET A 190 1.57 6.40 -29.15
N GLY A 191 2.79 6.86 -28.92
CA GLY A 191 3.07 8.04 -28.08
C GLY A 191 2.33 9.30 -28.57
N LYS A 192 2.16 9.45 -29.89
CA LYS A 192 1.40 10.56 -30.49
C LYS A 192 -0.11 10.55 -30.18
N GLN A 193 -0.65 9.42 -29.71
CA GLN A 193 -2.09 9.29 -29.38
C GLN A 193 -2.37 9.59 -27.90
N PHE A 194 -1.38 9.41 -27.02
CA PHE A 194 -1.55 9.59 -25.57
C PHE A 194 -1.06 10.94 -25.05
N VAL A 195 -0.08 11.57 -25.72
CA VAL A 195 0.28 12.98 -25.49
C VAL A 195 -0.14 13.83 -26.66
N LEU A 196 -0.66 15.01 -26.37
CA LEU A 196 -0.96 16.00 -27.40
C LEU A 196 0.33 16.59 -27.99
N GLY A 197 1.42 16.61 -27.22
CA GLY A 197 2.74 17.07 -27.66
C GLY A 197 3.82 16.76 -26.64
N ARG A 198 5.09 16.79 -27.07
CA ARG A 198 6.26 16.59 -26.20
C ARG A 198 6.60 17.85 -25.40
N THR A 199 6.22 19.01 -25.93
CA THR A 199 6.33 20.31 -25.28
C THR A 199 4.99 21.04 -25.37
N ILE A 200 4.82 22.07 -24.56
CA ILE A 200 3.59 22.88 -24.56
C ILE A 200 3.37 23.57 -25.91
N GLU A 201 4.43 23.98 -26.61
CA GLU A 201 4.35 24.60 -27.94
C GLU A 201 3.85 23.62 -29.00
N GLU A 202 4.33 22.38 -28.97
CA GLU A 202 3.81 21.31 -29.84
C GLU A 202 2.34 21.02 -29.53
N GLY A 203 1.99 20.97 -28.24
CA GLY A 203 0.60 20.81 -27.79
C GLY A 203 -0.33 21.91 -28.29
N LEU A 204 0.09 23.18 -28.16
CA LEU A 204 -0.66 24.34 -28.63
C LEU A 204 -0.88 24.32 -30.14
N LYS A 205 0.15 23.94 -30.91
CA LYS A 205 0.04 23.79 -32.36
C LYS A 205 -0.97 22.70 -32.74
N ASN A 206 -0.94 21.56 -32.03
CA ASN A 206 -1.82 20.43 -32.30
C ASN A 206 -3.27 20.67 -31.85
N ALA A 207 -3.51 21.66 -30.97
CA ALA A 207 -4.83 22.02 -30.47
C ALA A 207 -5.67 22.89 -31.43
N VAL A 208 -5.05 23.57 -32.41
CA VAL A 208 -5.69 24.60 -33.25
C VAL A 208 -6.93 24.06 -33.97
N ASP A 209 -6.82 22.91 -34.66
CA ASP A 209 -7.93 22.38 -35.44
C ASP A 209 -9.10 21.90 -34.57
N LYS A 210 -8.81 21.43 -33.36
CA LYS A 210 -9.87 21.07 -32.40
C LYS A 210 -10.58 22.30 -31.84
N ARG A 211 -9.89 23.43 -31.66
CA ARG A 211 -10.52 24.69 -31.23
C ARG A 211 -11.58 25.19 -32.20
N LYS A 212 -11.31 25.11 -33.51
CA LYS A 212 -12.29 25.46 -34.56
C LYS A 212 -13.56 24.60 -34.54
N LEU A 213 -13.51 23.44 -33.91
CA LEU A 213 -14.66 22.54 -33.71
C LEU A 213 -15.42 22.82 -32.39
N GLY A 214 -15.04 23.86 -31.64
CA GLY A 214 -15.65 24.21 -30.36
C GLY A 214 -14.99 23.58 -29.12
N TYR A 215 -13.88 22.86 -29.28
CA TYR A 215 -13.14 22.32 -28.13
C TYR A 215 -12.22 23.36 -27.50
N THR A 216 -12.02 23.27 -26.19
CA THR A 216 -10.90 23.93 -25.50
C THR A 216 -10.01 22.89 -24.82
N HIS A 217 -8.95 23.29 -24.13
CA HIS A 217 -7.96 22.38 -23.56
C HIS A 217 -7.63 22.72 -22.09
N SER A 218 -7.30 21.70 -21.31
CA SER A 218 -6.60 21.81 -20.02
C SER A 218 -5.30 21.03 -20.15
N TYR A 219 -4.15 21.69 -20.09
CA TYR A 219 -2.87 21.03 -20.30
C TYR A 219 -2.36 20.41 -19.00
N ASP A 220 -1.99 19.13 -19.04
CA ASP A 220 -1.39 18.38 -17.93
C ASP A 220 0.08 18.12 -18.23
N MET A 221 0.98 18.69 -17.42
CA MET A 221 2.42 18.62 -17.65
C MET A 221 3.05 17.32 -17.14
N LEU A 222 2.24 16.30 -16.80
CA LEU A 222 2.65 14.96 -16.37
C LEU A 222 3.49 14.88 -15.08
N GLY A 223 3.77 16.02 -14.44
CA GLY A 223 4.47 16.06 -13.17
C GLY A 223 3.61 15.56 -12.02
N GLU A 224 4.15 14.65 -11.21
CA GLU A 224 3.54 14.09 -10.01
C GLU A 224 4.61 13.56 -9.05
N ALA A 225 4.26 13.45 -7.77
CA ALA A 225 5.05 12.77 -6.73
C ALA A 225 6.54 13.14 -6.73
N ALA A 226 6.84 14.43 -6.57
CA ALA A 226 8.21 14.87 -6.30
C ALA A 226 8.73 14.13 -5.06
N LEU A 227 9.94 13.56 -5.16
CA LEU A 227 10.61 12.96 -4.00
C LEU A 227 11.70 13.85 -3.44
N THR A 228 12.16 14.81 -4.25
CA THR A 228 13.24 15.72 -3.91
C THR A 228 12.82 17.17 -4.13
N THR A 229 13.43 18.10 -3.40
CA THR A 229 13.30 19.53 -3.68
C THR A 229 13.70 19.88 -5.13
N LYS A 230 14.65 19.16 -5.73
CA LYS A 230 15.07 19.34 -7.13
C LYS A 230 13.95 18.98 -8.11
N ASP A 231 13.20 17.91 -7.85
CA ASP A 231 12.04 17.52 -8.64
C ASP A 231 10.94 18.58 -8.54
N ALA A 232 10.64 19.03 -7.32
CA ALA A 232 9.64 20.08 -7.09
C ALA A 232 9.97 21.38 -7.84
N ILE A 233 11.24 21.81 -7.83
CA ILE A 233 11.72 22.98 -8.58
C ILE A 233 11.60 22.75 -10.10
N LYS A 234 11.92 21.55 -10.58
CA LYS A 234 11.77 21.21 -12.01
C LYS A 234 10.30 21.31 -12.43
N TYR A 235 9.39 20.67 -11.69
CA TYR A 235 7.96 20.70 -12.01
C TYR A 235 7.36 22.10 -11.90
N TYR A 236 7.77 22.89 -10.90
CA TYR A 236 7.43 24.31 -10.82
C TYR A 236 7.82 25.07 -12.10
N LYS A 237 9.05 24.88 -12.60
CA LYS A 237 9.51 25.50 -13.84
C LYS A 237 8.71 25.02 -15.06
N ASP A 238 8.39 23.73 -15.12
CA ASP A 238 7.59 23.17 -16.22
C ASP A 238 6.19 23.80 -16.25
N TYR A 239 5.53 23.96 -15.10
CA TYR A 239 4.25 24.67 -15.00
C TYR A 239 4.37 26.17 -15.33
N ALA A 240 5.38 26.86 -14.78
CA ALA A 240 5.61 28.29 -15.04
C ALA A 240 5.87 28.57 -16.53
N ASN A 241 6.65 27.71 -17.20
CA ASN A 241 6.91 27.81 -18.64
C ASN A 241 5.64 27.55 -19.46
N ALA A 242 4.83 26.55 -19.07
CA ALA A 242 3.56 26.27 -19.73
C ALA A 242 2.57 27.43 -19.59
N ILE A 243 2.46 28.04 -18.40
CA ILE A 243 1.66 29.25 -18.17
C ILE A 243 2.13 30.40 -19.07
N ALA A 244 3.44 30.63 -19.17
CA ALA A 244 4.00 31.67 -20.03
C ALA A 244 3.73 31.41 -21.52
N ALA A 245 3.80 30.16 -21.98
CA ALA A 245 3.50 29.78 -23.35
C ALA A 245 2.01 29.99 -23.68
N LEU A 246 1.11 29.60 -22.76
CA LEU A 246 -0.33 29.82 -22.88
C LEU A 246 -0.66 31.32 -22.91
N GLY A 247 -0.02 32.12 -22.07
CA GLY A 247 -0.21 33.57 -22.02
C GLY A 247 0.13 34.32 -23.32
N LYS A 248 1.07 33.78 -24.11
CA LYS A 248 1.46 34.34 -25.42
C LYS A 248 0.50 33.94 -26.56
N GLY A 249 -0.35 32.94 -26.34
CA GLY A 249 -1.27 32.46 -27.35
C GLY A 249 -2.41 33.45 -27.61
N GLU A 250 -2.68 33.71 -28.90
CA GLU A 250 -3.89 34.40 -29.33
C GLU A 250 -5.02 33.36 -29.43
N PHE A 251 -6.09 33.54 -28.65
CA PHE A 251 -7.24 32.64 -28.63
C PHE A 251 -8.50 33.41 -29.00
N ASP A 252 -9.17 32.96 -30.07
CA ASP A 252 -10.52 33.43 -30.38
C ASP A 252 -11.51 32.80 -29.40
N GLU A 253 -12.07 33.62 -28.52
CA GLU A 253 -13.05 33.23 -27.51
C GLU A 253 -14.47 33.08 -28.08
N SER A 254 -14.71 33.52 -29.32
CA SER A 254 -15.96 33.25 -30.04
C SER A 254 -16.04 31.81 -30.54
N GLU A 255 -14.90 31.16 -30.79
CA GLU A 255 -14.83 29.74 -31.17
C GLU A 255 -14.91 28.82 -29.95
N ALA A 256 -14.09 29.08 -28.92
CA ALA A 256 -14.04 28.29 -27.69
C ALA A 256 -13.40 29.07 -26.53
N PRO A 257 -13.72 28.76 -25.26
CA PRO A 257 -13.08 29.42 -24.11
C PRO A 257 -11.55 29.27 -24.11
N ARG A 258 -10.85 30.17 -23.39
CA ARG A 258 -9.39 30.08 -23.21
C ARG A 258 -8.98 28.72 -22.61
N PRO A 259 -7.82 28.18 -23.01
CA PRO A 259 -7.30 26.98 -22.38
C PRO A 259 -6.84 27.24 -20.94
N THR A 260 -6.78 26.18 -20.16
CA THR A 260 -6.33 26.17 -18.76
C THR A 260 -5.13 25.24 -18.60
N ILE A 261 -4.53 25.25 -17.41
CA ILE A 261 -3.51 24.28 -17.01
C ILE A 261 -3.98 23.48 -15.80
N SER A 262 -3.66 22.19 -15.76
CA SER A 262 -3.85 21.32 -14.61
C SER A 262 -2.52 21.10 -13.88
N ILE A 263 -2.54 21.24 -12.56
CA ILE A 263 -1.36 21.05 -11.70
C ILE A 263 -1.67 20.02 -10.61
N LYS A 264 -0.65 19.28 -10.18
CA LYS A 264 -0.74 18.34 -9.04
C LYS A 264 0.09 18.89 -7.88
N LEU A 265 -0.44 18.78 -6.66
CA LEU A 265 0.21 19.34 -5.48
C LEU A 265 1.43 18.51 -5.10
N SER A 266 1.37 17.19 -5.25
CA SER A 266 2.52 16.30 -5.02
C SER A 266 3.71 16.56 -5.95
N ALA A 267 3.50 17.17 -7.12
CA ALA A 267 4.58 17.57 -8.02
C ALA A 267 5.36 18.78 -7.50
N LEU A 268 4.77 19.58 -6.62
CA LEU A 268 5.31 20.88 -6.21
C LEU A 268 5.91 20.87 -4.80
N HIS A 269 5.83 19.76 -4.08
CA HIS A 269 6.45 19.63 -2.77
C HIS A 269 6.78 18.16 -2.47
N PRO A 270 8.01 17.85 -2.04
CA PRO A 270 8.44 16.47 -1.84
C PRO A 270 7.78 15.79 -0.63
N ARG A 271 7.29 16.57 0.33
CA ARG A 271 6.59 16.11 1.53
C ARG A 271 5.15 16.61 1.58
N TYR A 272 4.40 16.41 0.49
CA TYR A 272 2.98 16.75 0.43
C TYR A 272 2.14 15.69 1.15
N GLU A 273 2.03 15.82 2.47
CA GLU A 273 1.35 14.88 3.36
C GLU A 273 0.98 15.56 4.69
N VAL A 274 0.03 14.98 5.42
CA VAL A 274 -0.55 15.57 6.65
C VAL A 274 0.50 15.74 7.76
N ALA A 275 1.41 14.78 7.90
CA ALA A 275 2.55 14.89 8.82
C ALA A 275 3.31 16.21 8.62
N ASN A 276 3.46 16.67 7.37
CA ASN A 276 4.20 17.87 7.01
C ASN A 276 3.29 19.09 6.70
N GLU A 277 2.11 19.18 7.34
CA GLU A 277 1.14 20.27 7.12
C GLU A 277 1.78 21.67 7.20
N ASP A 278 2.65 21.94 8.18
CA ASP A 278 3.31 23.26 8.31
C ASP A 278 4.17 23.62 7.09
N ARG A 279 4.93 22.66 6.55
CA ARG A 279 5.75 22.86 5.34
C ARG A 279 4.86 23.06 4.12
N VAL A 280 3.77 22.30 4.02
CA VAL A 280 2.77 22.49 2.95
C VAL A 280 2.14 23.89 3.01
N MET A 281 1.76 24.33 4.21
CA MET A 281 1.15 25.65 4.43
C MET A 281 2.13 26.82 4.28
N THR A 282 3.43 26.57 4.21
CA THR A 282 4.46 27.60 4.06
C THR A 282 5.19 27.51 2.73
N GLU A 283 5.90 26.42 2.46
CA GLU A 283 6.72 26.17 1.28
C GLU A 283 5.85 25.94 0.03
N LEU A 284 4.93 24.97 0.06
CA LEU A 284 4.06 24.66 -1.08
C LEU A 284 3.10 25.82 -1.37
N TYR A 285 2.49 26.39 -0.32
CA TYR A 285 1.68 27.61 -0.43
C TYR A 285 2.42 28.73 -1.17
N SER A 286 3.66 29.05 -0.76
CA SER A 286 4.45 30.11 -1.40
C SER A 286 4.78 29.81 -2.86
N THR A 287 4.99 28.54 -3.19
CA THR A 287 5.24 28.09 -4.57
C THR A 287 4.00 28.27 -5.44
N LEU A 288 2.83 27.92 -4.91
CA LEU A 288 1.54 28.06 -5.61
C LEU A 288 1.12 29.51 -5.80
N ILE A 289 1.35 30.39 -4.82
CA ILE A 289 1.08 31.84 -4.98
C ILE A 289 1.80 32.40 -6.20
N LYS A 290 3.08 32.05 -6.41
CA LYS A 290 3.85 32.50 -7.59
C LYS A 290 3.21 32.03 -8.91
N LEU A 291 2.75 30.78 -8.96
CA LEU A 291 2.08 30.25 -10.15
C LEU A 291 0.73 30.96 -10.38
N ILE A 292 -0.05 31.21 -9.33
CA ILE A 292 -1.34 31.90 -9.40
C ILE A 292 -1.14 33.36 -9.87
N GLU A 293 -0.20 34.11 -9.30
CA GLU A 293 0.11 35.48 -9.71
C GLU A 293 0.53 35.53 -11.19
N GLN A 294 1.43 34.63 -11.59
CA GLN A 294 1.86 34.53 -12.97
C GLN A 294 0.67 34.24 -13.89
N ALA A 295 -0.13 33.21 -13.58
CA ALA A 295 -1.26 32.79 -14.39
C ALA A 295 -2.34 33.86 -14.49
N ARG A 296 -2.61 34.58 -13.39
CA ARG A 296 -3.51 35.74 -13.36
C ARG A 296 -3.02 36.86 -14.27
N SER A 297 -1.71 37.18 -14.24
CA SER A 297 -1.13 38.26 -15.05
C SER A 297 -1.26 38.04 -16.57
N VAL A 298 -1.41 36.78 -17.00
CA VAL A 298 -1.56 36.41 -18.42
C VAL A 298 -2.90 35.75 -18.75
N ASN A 299 -3.87 35.83 -17.83
CA ASN A 299 -5.22 35.29 -17.96
C ASN A 299 -5.27 33.80 -18.40
N VAL A 300 -4.59 32.95 -17.63
CA VAL A 300 -4.59 31.48 -17.80
C VAL A 300 -5.16 30.83 -16.55
N GLY A 301 -6.29 30.13 -16.64
CA GLY A 301 -6.86 29.45 -15.48
C GLY A 301 -6.05 28.24 -15.01
N ILE A 302 -6.02 28.01 -13.70
CA ILE A 302 -5.35 26.88 -13.04
C ILE A 302 -6.41 25.94 -12.47
N GLN A 303 -6.28 24.65 -12.74
CA GLN A 303 -7.04 23.60 -12.09
C GLN A 303 -6.13 22.77 -11.19
N ILE A 304 -6.42 22.70 -9.89
CA ILE A 304 -5.70 21.81 -8.96
C ILE A 304 -6.34 20.41 -9.02
N ASP A 305 -5.56 19.43 -9.48
CA ASP A 305 -5.99 18.05 -9.58
C ASP A 305 -6.12 17.38 -8.20
N ALA A 306 -7.03 16.39 -8.09
CA ALA A 306 -7.25 15.62 -6.88
C ALA A 306 -6.45 14.30 -6.90
N GLU A 307 -5.86 13.96 -5.77
CA GLU A 307 -4.93 12.84 -5.60
C GLU A 307 -5.52 11.78 -4.64
N GLU A 308 -4.73 11.20 -3.73
CA GLU A 308 -5.16 10.19 -2.76
C GLU A 308 -6.07 10.76 -1.64
N MET A 309 -6.89 9.90 -1.03
CA MET A 309 -7.89 10.26 -0.02
C MET A 309 -7.29 10.85 1.26
N ASP A 310 -6.10 10.41 1.66
CA ASP A 310 -5.38 10.94 2.82
C ASP A 310 -4.90 12.39 2.62
N ARG A 311 -4.80 12.83 1.35
CA ARG A 311 -4.42 14.21 1.01
C ARG A 311 -5.61 15.15 0.88
N LEU A 312 -6.84 14.64 0.87
CA LEU A 312 -8.03 15.45 0.60
C LEU A 312 -8.18 16.61 1.61
N GLU A 313 -8.16 16.33 2.91
CA GLU A 313 -8.38 17.37 3.94
C GLU A 313 -7.26 18.43 3.90
N LEU A 314 -6.01 18.01 3.74
CA LEU A 314 -4.86 18.90 3.57
C LEU A 314 -4.97 19.76 2.31
N SER A 315 -5.42 19.18 1.18
CA SER A 315 -5.64 19.89 -0.08
C SER A 315 -6.70 20.99 0.08
N LEU A 316 -7.77 20.73 0.84
CA LEU A 316 -8.87 21.67 1.05
C LEU A 316 -8.42 22.83 1.96
N LYS A 317 -7.71 22.55 3.05
CA LYS A 317 -7.11 23.60 3.89
C LYS A 317 -6.18 24.50 3.08
N LEU A 318 -5.31 23.90 2.26
CA LEU A 318 -4.40 24.64 1.38
C LEU A 318 -5.17 25.46 0.34
N PHE A 319 -6.19 24.85 -0.30
CA PHE A 319 -7.03 25.54 -1.27
C PHE A 319 -7.75 26.74 -0.67
N GLN A 320 -8.34 26.60 0.52
CA GLN A 320 -8.97 27.73 1.23
C GLN A 320 -8.00 28.89 1.40
N ARG A 321 -6.78 28.60 1.84
CA ARG A 321 -5.73 29.61 2.04
C ARG A 321 -5.29 30.27 0.73
N LEU A 322 -5.19 29.50 -0.36
CA LEU A 322 -4.85 30.01 -1.68
C LEU A 322 -5.98 30.86 -2.26
N TYR A 323 -7.21 30.37 -2.18
CA TYR A 323 -8.41 31.01 -2.71
C TYR A 323 -8.65 32.37 -2.06
N ASN A 324 -8.50 32.45 -0.72
CA ASN A 324 -8.64 33.67 0.07
C ASN A 324 -7.45 34.64 -0.03
N SER A 325 -6.37 34.29 -0.76
CA SER A 325 -5.21 35.16 -0.91
C SER A 325 -5.48 36.33 -1.87
N ASP A 326 -4.75 37.43 -1.71
CA ASP A 326 -4.83 38.58 -2.63
C ASP A 326 -4.50 38.19 -4.09
N ALA A 327 -3.65 37.17 -4.27
CA ALA A 327 -3.28 36.63 -5.58
C ALA A 327 -4.48 36.01 -6.32
N ALA A 328 -5.39 35.35 -5.61
CA ALA A 328 -6.54 34.65 -6.21
C ALA A 328 -7.86 35.42 -6.11
N LYS A 329 -8.03 36.28 -5.11
CA LYS A 329 -9.31 36.94 -4.83
C LYS A 329 -9.82 37.76 -6.02
N GLY A 330 -11.07 37.48 -6.41
CA GLY A 330 -11.75 38.12 -7.53
C GLY A 330 -11.26 37.68 -8.91
N TRP A 331 -10.44 36.61 -8.99
CA TRP A 331 -9.89 36.13 -10.27
C TRP A 331 -10.85 35.18 -10.99
N GLY A 332 -11.58 34.33 -10.26
CA GLY A 332 -12.59 33.42 -10.83
C GLY A 332 -12.04 32.29 -11.73
N LEU A 333 -10.72 32.10 -11.78
CA LEU A 333 -10.06 31.10 -12.64
C LEU A 333 -9.12 30.14 -11.87
N LEU A 334 -9.18 30.15 -10.53
CA LEU A 334 -8.53 29.16 -9.68
C LEU A 334 -9.54 28.05 -9.35
N GLY A 335 -9.37 26.90 -9.99
CA GLY A 335 -10.26 25.75 -9.88
C GLY A 335 -9.69 24.58 -9.08
N ILE A 336 -10.57 23.67 -8.68
CA ILE A 336 -10.25 22.45 -7.94
C ILE A 336 -11.03 21.23 -8.47
N VAL A 337 -10.42 20.05 -8.42
CA VAL A 337 -11.06 18.78 -8.80
C VAL A 337 -11.69 18.11 -7.57
N VAL A 338 -12.88 17.51 -7.74
CA VAL A 338 -13.55 16.69 -6.72
C VAL A 338 -13.87 15.30 -7.29
N GLN A 339 -13.56 14.25 -6.53
CA GLN A 339 -13.71 12.87 -6.96
C GLN A 339 -14.98 12.22 -6.38
N ALA A 340 -15.98 11.96 -7.23
CA ALA A 340 -17.29 11.44 -6.84
C ALA A 340 -17.30 9.98 -6.33
N TYR A 341 -16.23 9.22 -6.54
CA TYR A 341 -16.06 7.89 -5.96
C TYR A 341 -15.82 7.92 -4.43
N SER A 342 -15.50 9.10 -3.88
CA SER A 342 -15.30 9.32 -2.46
C SER A 342 -16.64 9.56 -1.79
N LYS A 343 -16.84 8.96 -0.62
CA LYS A 343 -18.03 9.22 0.19
C LYS A 343 -18.10 10.69 0.62
N ARG A 344 -16.96 11.38 0.71
CA ARG A 344 -16.85 12.80 1.11
C ARG A 344 -17.20 13.80 0.01
N ALA A 345 -17.42 13.36 -1.23
CA ALA A 345 -17.58 14.26 -2.38
C ALA A 345 -18.67 15.31 -2.18
N LEU A 346 -19.88 14.92 -1.75
CA LEU A 346 -20.99 15.85 -1.59
C LEU A 346 -20.75 16.88 -0.47
N PRO A 347 -20.34 16.50 0.77
CA PRO A 347 -19.90 17.46 1.78
C PRO A 347 -18.84 18.47 1.29
N VAL A 348 -17.86 18.01 0.49
CA VAL A 348 -16.83 18.89 -0.10
C VAL A 348 -17.45 19.92 -1.02
N LEU A 349 -18.45 19.55 -1.84
CA LEU A 349 -19.13 20.49 -2.73
C LEU A 349 -19.89 21.58 -1.96
N LEU A 350 -20.52 21.23 -0.83
CA LEU A 350 -21.20 22.21 0.02
C LEU A 350 -20.18 23.19 0.61
N TRP A 351 -19.07 22.68 1.13
CA TRP A 351 -18.00 23.49 1.70
C TRP A 351 -17.38 24.45 0.67
N LEU A 352 -17.07 23.96 -0.55
CA LEU A 352 -16.58 24.80 -1.64
C LEU A 352 -17.60 25.86 -2.07
N THR A 353 -18.89 25.51 -2.11
CA THR A 353 -19.96 26.45 -2.44
C THR A 353 -20.07 27.57 -1.40
N LYS A 354 -19.95 27.22 -0.11
CA LYS A 354 -19.92 28.19 1.00
C LYS A 354 -18.68 29.08 0.92
N LEU A 355 -17.51 28.51 0.67
CA LEU A 355 -16.24 29.24 0.52
C LEU A 355 -16.32 30.28 -0.60
N ALA A 356 -16.77 29.85 -1.79
CA ALA A 356 -16.96 30.74 -2.94
C ALA A 356 -17.94 31.88 -2.63
N ARG A 357 -19.06 31.56 -1.97
CA ARG A 357 -20.08 32.55 -1.60
C ARG A 357 -19.56 33.59 -0.60
N GLU A 358 -18.72 33.19 0.35
CA GLU A 358 -18.10 34.12 1.31
C GLU A 358 -17.08 35.04 0.64
N GLN A 359 -16.35 34.56 -0.37
CA GLN A 359 -15.38 35.38 -1.11
C GLN A 359 -16.03 36.31 -2.15
N GLY A 360 -17.11 35.86 -2.79
CA GLY A 360 -17.86 36.62 -3.79
C GLY A 360 -17.40 36.44 -5.24
N ASP A 361 -16.66 35.36 -5.53
CA ASP A 361 -16.24 34.95 -6.88
C ASP A 361 -16.57 33.46 -7.15
N GLU A 362 -16.41 33.04 -8.41
CA GLU A 362 -16.81 31.71 -8.87
C GLU A 362 -15.62 30.73 -8.89
N ILE A 363 -15.80 29.50 -8.40
CA ILE A 363 -14.80 28.42 -8.48
C ILE A 363 -15.07 27.54 -9.72
N PRO A 364 -14.12 27.43 -10.66
CA PRO A 364 -14.14 26.37 -11.67
C PRO A 364 -13.96 24.99 -11.02
N LEU A 365 -15.01 24.18 -11.00
CA LEU A 365 -15.00 22.90 -10.29
C LEU A 365 -15.12 21.75 -11.26
N ARG A 366 -14.07 20.92 -11.32
CA ARG A 366 -14.08 19.69 -12.12
C ARG A 366 -14.57 18.53 -11.28
N LEU A 367 -15.71 17.97 -11.64
CA LEU A 367 -16.20 16.72 -11.08
C LEU A 367 -15.65 15.56 -11.91
N VAL A 368 -14.93 14.64 -11.27
CA VAL A 368 -14.44 13.39 -11.84
C VAL A 368 -15.00 12.21 -11.05
N LYS A 369 -14.87 10.98 -11.56
CA LYS A 369 -15.13 9.79 -10.74
C LYS A 369 -14.01 9.58 -9.72
N GLY A 370 -12.81 9.30 -10.19
CA GLY A 370 -11.62 9.06 -9.38
C GLY A 370 -10.63 8.15 -10.11
N ALA A 371 -9.38 8.12 -9.63
CA ALA A 371 -8.23 7.52 -10.31
C ALA A 371 -7.46 6.48 -9.46
N TYR A 372 -7.69 6.44 -8.14
CA TYR A 372 -6.87 5.66 -7.20
C TYR A 372 -7.61 4.47 -6.55
N TRP A 373 -8.70 3.99 -7.17
CA TRP A 373 -9.68 3.12 -6.47
C TRP A 373 -9.08 1.84 -5.89
N ASP A 374 -8.27 1.12 -6.65
CA ASP A 374 -7.64 -0.13 -6.22
C ASP A 374 -6.61 0.09 -5.09
N SER A 375 -5.80 1.15 -5.22
CA SER A 375 -4.79 1.54 -4.24
C SER A 375 -5.42 1.91 -2.91
N GLU A 376 -6.50 2.68 -2.91
CA GLU A 376 -7.24 3.07 -1.70
C GLU A 376 -7.86 1.87 -0.98
N LEU A 377 -8.40 0.90 -1.73
CA LEU A 377 -8.90 -0.34 -1.15
C LEU A 377 -7.77 -1.17 -0.52
N LYS A 378 -6.64 -1.29 -1.21
CA LYS A 378 -5.45 -1.98 -0.70
C LYS A 378 -4.92 -1.32 0.57
N TRP A 379 -4.76 0.01 0.58
CA TRP A 379 -4.23 0.74 1.74
C TRP A 379 -5.16 0.63 2.95
N ALA A 380 -6.47 0.81 2.78
CA ALA A 380 -7.44 0.62 3.86
C ALA A 380 -7.39 -0.81 4.45
N GLN A 381 -7.22 -1.83 3.61
CA GLN A 381 -7.03 -3.22 4.04
C GLN A 381 -5.72 -3.43 4.83
N GLN A 382 -4.61 -2.89 4.31
CA GLN A 382 -3.30 -2.99 4.94
C GLN A 382 -3.27 -2.27 6.29
N ALA A 383 -3.83 -1.06 6.35
CA ALA A 383 -3.92 -0.23 7.55
C ALA A 383 -4.94 -0.77 8.57
N GLY A 384 -5.83 -1.70 8.19
CA GLY A 384 -6.84 -2.24 9.10
C GLY A 384 -7.87 -1.18 9.50
N GLU A 385 -8.24 -0.30 8.56
CA GLU A 385 -9.25 0.74 8.77
C GLU A 385 -10.64 0.16 9.04
N ALA A 386 -11.57 0.96 9.56
CA ALA A 386 -12.93 0.51 9.86
C ALA A 386 -13.76 0.17 8.59
N GLY A 387 -13.35 0.66 7.42
CA GLY A 387 -14.07 0.52 6.17
C GLY A 387 -13.27 1.10 5.01
N TYR A 388 -13.98 1.51 3.95
CA TYR A 388 -13.38 2.13 2.77
C TYR A 388 -13.85 3.57 2.63
N PRO A 389 -12.96 4.52 2.30
CA PRO A 389 -13.35 5.90 2.03
C PRO A 389 -14.08 6.09 0.69
N LEU A 390 -14.01 5.06 -0.16
CA LEU A 390 -14.60 5.02 -1.49
C LEU A 390 -15.84 4.10 -1.54
N PHE A 391 -16.66 4.29 -2.58
CA PHE A 391 -17.69 3.32 -2.93
C PHE A 391 -17.09 2.04 -3.50
N THR A 392 -17.63 0.90 -3.09
CA THR A 392 -17.10 -0.43 -3.46
C THR A 392 -17.73 -1.00 -4.74
N ARG A 393 -18.74 -0.33 -5.30
CA ARG A 393 -19.33 -0.65 -6.62
C ARG A 393 -19.14 0.50 -7.59
N LYS A 394 -18.91 0.16 -8.86
CA LYS A 394 -18.90 1.14 -9.96
C LYS A 394 -20.24 1.88 -10.09
N ALA A 395 -21.37 1.15 -10.04
CA ALA A 395 -22.70 1.77 -10.12
C ALA A 395 -22.99 2.73 -8.94
N ALA A 396 -22.44 2.46 -7.75
CA ALA A 396 -22.53 3.36 -6.61
C ALA A 396 -21.76 4.67 -6.85
N THR A 397 -20.55 4.59 -7.43
CA THR A 397 -19.81 5.78 -7.90
C THR A 397 -20.59 6.55 -8.97
N ASP A 398 -21.24 5.89 -9.91
CA ASP A 398 -22.07 6.57 -10.92
C ASP A 398 -23.27 7.31 -10.29
N VAL A 399 -23.95 6.71 -9.30
CA VAL A 399 -25.03 7.35 -8.56
C VAL A 399 -24.51 8.56 -7.78
N SER A 400 -23.39 8.42 -7.06
CA SER A 400 -22.74 9.53 -6.36
C SER A 400 -22.36 10.67 -7.31
N TYR A 401 -21.83 10.35 -8.49
CA TYR A 401 -21.49 11.33 -9.52
C TYR A 401 -22.74 12.09 -10.00
N LEU A 402 -23.85 11.40 -10.25
CA LEU A 402 -25.11 12.06 -10.64
C LEU A 402 -25.71 12.91 -9.51
N ALA A 403 -25.61 12.47 -8.25
CA ALA A 403 -26.07 13.23 -7.10
C ALA A 403 -25.25 14.52 -6.92
N CYS A 404 -23.93 14.42 -7.02
CA CYS A 404 -23.01 15.56 -7.03
C CYS A 404 -23.30 16.51 -8.21
N ALA A 405 -23.51 15.96 -9.41
CA ALA A 405 -23.85 16.77 -10.58
C ALA A 405 -25.19 17.48 -10.43
N ARG A 406 -26.20 16.82 -9.83
CA ARG A 406 -27.49 17.45 -9.53
C ARG A 406 -27.32 18.64 -8.58
N TYR A 407 -26.50 18.51 -7.55
CA TYR A 407 -26.17 19.62 -6.64
C TYR A 407 -25.47 20.78 -7.38
N LEU A 408 -24.46 20.49 -8.19
CA LEU A 408 -23.72 21.48 -8.99
C LEU A 408 -24.59 22.18 -10.06
N LEU A 409 -25.66 21.55 -10.51
CA LEU A 409 -26.62 22.14 -11.45
C LEU A 409 -27.76 22.88 -10.76
N SER A 410 -27.89 22.77 -9.44
CA SER A 410 -28.93 23.45 -8.67
C SER A 410 -28.65 24.95 -8.49
N ASP A 411 -29.70 25.71 -8.16
CA ASP A 411 -29.58 27.15 -7.91
C ASP A 411 -28.70 27.49 -6.71
N ALA A 412 -28.47 26.54 -5.79
CA ALA A 412 -27.58 26.73 -4.63
C ALA A 412 -26.14 27.09 -5.04
N THR A 413 -25.69 26.67 -6.22
CA THR A 413 -24.31 26.89 -6.70
C THR A 413 -24.20 27.97 -7.78
N ARG A 414 -25.33 28.56 -8.19
CA ARG A 414 -25.38 29.51 -9.32
C ARG A 414 -24.58 30.77 -8.98
N GLY A 415 -23.65 31.14 -9.85
CA GLY A 415 -22.78 32.32 -9.70
C GLY A 415 -21.61 32.16 -8.72
N VAL A 416 -21.46 30.99 -8.10
CA VAL A 416 -20.36 30.71 -7.15
C VAL A 416 -19.57 29.46 -7.52
N ILE A 417 -20.14 28.52 -8.29
CA ILE A 417 -19.39 27.39 -8.87
C ILE A 417 -19.63 27.36 -10.39
N TYR A 418 -18.57 27.18 -11.18
CA TYR A 418 -18.65 26.85 -12.59
C TYR A 418 -18.44 25.33 -12.77
N PRO A 419 -19.50 24.54 -13.06
CA PRO A 419 -19.39 23.08 -13.12
C PRO A 419 -18.69 22.60 -14.40
N GLN A 420 -17.69 21.72 -14.22
CA GLN A 420 -16.98 21.05 -15.30
C GLN A 420 -17.08 19.53 -15.12
N PHE A 421 -17.84 18.85 -15.99
CA PHE A 421 -18.13 17.41 -15.81
C PHE A 421 -17.21 16.54 -16.65
N ALA A 422 -16.23 15.86 -16.02
CA ALA A 422 -15.31 14.96 -16.74
C ALA A 422 -15.82 13.51 -16.74
N SER A 423 -16.25 13.03 -17.91
CA SER A 423 -16.74 11.66 -18.07
C SER A 423 -16.68 11.20 -19.53
N HIS A 424 -16.44 9.92 -19.77
CA HIS A 424 -16.59 9.31 -21.10
C HIS A 424 -17.84 8.43 -21.20
N ASN A 425 -18.70 8.42 -20.16
CA ASN A 425 -19.90 7.59 -20.12
C ASN A 425 -21.09 8.32 -20.76
N ALA A 426 -21.58 7.81 -21.89
CA ALA A 426 -22.72 8.37 -22.62
C ALA A 426 -24.00 8.49 -21.77
N GLN A 427 -24.25 7.53 -20.88
CA GLN A 427 -25.38 7.61 -19.94
C GLN A 427 -25.23 8.80 -18.99
N THR A 428 -24.04 9.00 -18.44
CA THR A 428 -23.74 10.11 -17.53
C THR A 428 -23.88 11.46 -18.23
N VAL A 429 -23.37 11.56 -19.47
CA VAL A 429 -23.50 12.76 -20.31
C VAL A 429 -24.98 13.07 -20.57
N ALA A 430 -25.77 12.07 -20.99
CA ALA A 430 -27.20 12.24 -21.24
C ALA A 430 -27.97 12.68 -19.98
N ALA A 431 -27.64 12.10 -18.82
CA ALA A 431 -28.27 12.44 -17.55
C ALA A 431 -27.98 13.89 -17.15
N ILE A 432 -26.71 14.33 -17.27
CA ILE A 432 -26.32 15.72 -16.99
C ILE A 432 -27.02 16.69 -17.93
N SER A 433 -27.00 16.43 -19.24
CA SER A 433 -27.67 17.29 -20.22
C SER A 433 -29.17 17.41 -19.92
N ALA A 434 -29.81 16.35 -19.44
CA ALA A 434 -31.22 16.38 -19.06
C ALA A 434 -31.48 17.16 -17.75
N MET A 435 -30.52 17.17 -16.80
CA MET A 435 -30.65 17.88 -15.52
C MET A 435 -30.29 19.36 -15.59
N ALA A 436 -29.52 19.78 -16.61
CA ALA A 436 -28.87 21.09 -16.63
C ALA A 436 -29.81 22.27 -16.87
N GLY A 437 -30.91 22.10 -17.60
CA GLY A 437 -31.82 23.20 -17.91
C GLY A 437 -31.10 24.38 -18.58
N ASP A 438 -31.20 25.58 -18.00
CA ASP A 438 -30.55 26.81 -18.46
C ASP A 438 -29.14 27.02 -17.87
N ARG A 439 -28.67 26.11 -17.02
CA ARG A 439 -27.40 26.25 -16.30
C ARG A 439 -26.23 26.24 -17.29
N LYS A 440 -25.27 27.17 -17.10
CA LYS A 440 -23.97 27.11 -17.77
C LYS A 440 -23.06 26.09 -17.11
N TYR A 441 -22.46 25.22 -17.92
CA TYR A 441 -21.50 24.20 -17.53
C TYR A 441 -20.64 23.82 -18.76
N GLU A 442 -19.57 23.06 -18.54
CA GLU A 442 -18.84 22.37 -19.62
C GLU A 442 -18.72 20.86 -19.34
N PHE A 443 -18.50 20.10 -20.40
CA PHE A 443 -18.02 18.72 -20.26
C PHE A 443 -16.50 18.65 -20.43
N GLN A 444 -15.89 17.61 -19.88
CA GLN A 444 -14.47 17.36 -20.05
C GLN A 444 -14.11 15.94 -20.54
N ARG A 445 -13.18 16.01 -21.48
CA ARG A 445 -12.40 15.02 -22.21
C ARG A 445 -11.14 14.48 -21.58
N LEU A 446 -10.64 13.32 -22.01
CA LEU A 446 -9.19 13.16 -22.14
C LEU A 446 -8.82 13.15 -23.62
N HIS A 447 -7.63 13.65 -23.95
CA HIS A 447 -6.99 13.42 -25.24
C HIS A 447 -6.91 11.91 -25.56
N GLY A 448 -7.09 11.55 -26.83
CA GLY A 448 -7.12 10.15 -27.27
C GLY A 448 -8.33 9.32 -26.80
N MET A 449 -9.29 9.88 -26.05
CA MET A 449 -10.45 9.14 -25.56
C MET A 449 -11.78 9.90 -25.69
N GLY A 450 -12.84 9.17 -26.07
CA GLY A 450 -14.22 9.66 -26.11
C GLY A 450 -14.46 10.79 -27.11
N GLN A 451 -13.64 10.89 -28.16
CA GLN A 451 -13.77 11.98 -29.15
C GLN A 451 -15.12 11.91 -29.87
N GLU A 452 -15.51 10.73 -30.32
CA GLU A 452 -16.71 10.49 -31.14
C GLU A 452 -17.99 10.85 -30.37
N LEU A 453 -18.01 10.54 -29.06
CA LEU A 453 -19.08 10.93 -28.16
C LEU A 453 -19.25 12.45 -28.13
N TYR A 454 -18.15 13.18 -27.93
CA TYR A 454 -18.20 14.62 -27.75
C TYR A 454 -18.31 15.40 -29.07
N ASP A 455 -17.83 14.86 -30.18
CA ASP A 455 -18.10 15.38 -31.53
C ASP A 455 -19.62 15.33 -31.80
N THR A 456 -20.29 14.24 -31.38
CA THR A 456 -21.75 14.10 -31.46
C THR A 456 -22.46 15.10 -30.55
N VAL A 457 -22.00 15.29 -29.31
CA VAL A 457 -22.59 16.22 -28.34
C VAL A 457 -22.47 17.68 -28.81
N LEU A 458 -21.30 18.07 -29.33
CA LEU A 458 -21.07 19.42 -29.87
C LEU A 458 -21.93 19.70 -31.11
N ALA A 459 -22.07 18.71 -32.00
CA ALA A 459 -22.88 18.84 -33.22
C ALA A 459 -24.39 19.05 -32.93
N GLU A 460 -24.88 18.60 -31.76
CA GLU A 460 -26.28 18.77 -31.35
C GLU A 460 -26.56 20.11 -30.67
N ALA A 461 -25.56 21.01 -30.56
CA ALA A 461 -25.64 22.36 -29.99
C ALA A 461 -26.26 22.45 -28.57
N ALA A 462 -26.34 21.34 -27.85
CA ALA A 462 -26.96 21.25 -26.53
C ALA A 462 -26.01 21.61 -25.36
N VAL A 463 -24.72 21.77 -25.64
CA VAL A 463 -23.68 22.09 -24.65
C VAL A 463 -22.76 23.16 -25.23
N PRO A 464 -22.44 24.23 -24.47
CA PRO A 464 -21.65 25.34 -25.00
C PRO A 464 -20.15 25.06 -25.11
N THR A 465 -19.60 24.08 -24.38
CA THR A 465 -18.13 23.85 -24.34
C THR A 465 -17.77 22.42 -23.95
N VAL A 466 -16.76 21.86 -24.64
CA VAL A 466 -16.06 20.63 -24.21
C VAL A 466 -14.56 20.90 -24.09
N ARG A 467 -13.99 20.65 -22.90
CA ARG A 467 -12.54 20.82 -22.63
C ARG A 467 -11.80 19.50 -22.68
N ILE A 468 -10.72 19.42 -23.44
CA ILE A 468 -9.86 18.24 -23.54
C ILE A 468 -8.74 18.35 -22.51
N TYR A 469 -8.68 17.43 -21.54
CA TYR A 469 -7.51 17.27 -20.70
C TYR A 469 -6.39 16.62 -21.52
N ALA A 470 -5.30 17.36 -21.71
CA ALA A 470 -4.27 17.08 -22.71
C ALA A 470 -2.89 16.90 -22.06
N PRO A 471 -2.39 15.64 -22.00
CA PRO A 471 -1.06 15.36 -21.49
C PRO A 471 0.04 15.95 -22.38
N ILE A 472 1.02 16.60 -21.76
CA ILE A 472 2.19 17.23 -22.37
C ILE A 472 3.45 16.75 -21.65
N GLY A 473 4.37 16.15 -22.38
CA GLY A 473 5.69 15.80 -21.84
C GLY A 473 6.46 14.83 -22.71
N ALA A 474 7.75 14.65 -22.39
CA ALA A 474 8.60 13.73 -23.12
C ALA A 474 8.11 12.28 -22.96
N HIS A 475 8.36 11.43 -23.96
CA HIS A 475 7.90 10.03 -23.91
C HIS A 475 8.40 9.28 -22.67
N LYS A 476 9.56 9.61 -22.12
CA LYS A 476 10.09 9.02 -20.87
C LYS A 476 9.24 9.35 -19.63
N ASP A 477 8.62 10.53 -19.60
CA ASP A 477 7.81 11.03 -18.48
C ASP A 477 6.34 10.58 -18.63
N LEU A 478 5.94 10.22 -19.85
CA LEU A 478 4.60 9.70 -20.18
C LEU A 478 4.34 8.29 -19.65
N LEU A 479 5.37 7.46 -19.51
CA LEU A 479 5.16 6.02 -19.35
C LEU A 479 4.55 5.61 -17.99
N PRO A 480 4.92 6.21 -16.82
CA PRO A 480 4.29 5.86 -15.54
C PRO A 480 2.81 6.28 -15.54
N TYR A 481 2.56 7.48 -16.06
CA TYR A 481 1.22 7.97 -16.35
C TYR A 481 0.46 7.03 -17.29
N LEU A 482 1.10 6.49 -18.33
CA LEU A 482 0.45 5.62 -19.32
C LEU A 482 0.03 4.27 -18.72
N VAL A 483 0.84 3.64 -17.87
CA VAL A 483 0.44 2.41 -17.16
C VAL A 483 -0.78 2.68 -16.28
N ARG A 484 -0.74 3.75 -15.48
CA ARG A 484 -1.88 4.16 -14.66
C ARG A 484 -3.09 4.48 -15.53
N ARG A 485 -2.90 5.20 -16.63
CA ARG A 485 -3.92 5.51 -17.63
C ARG A 485 -4.54 4.25 -18.21
N LEU A 486 -3.73 3.24 -18.54
CA LEU A 486 -4.21 1.97 -19.10
C LEU A 486 -4.91 1.11 -18.04
N LEU A 487 -4.52 1.18 -16.77
CA LEU A 487 -5.15 0.46 -15.65
C LEU A 487 -6.45 1.15 -15.19
N GLU A 488 -6.40 2.46 -14.90
CA GLU A 488 -7.56 3.33 -14.61
C GLU A 488 -8.62 3.23 -15.70
N ASN A 489 -8.15 3.11 -16.94
CA ASN A 489 -9.02 2.92 -18.06
C ASN A 489 -9.18 1.46 -18.47
N GLY A 490 -8.54 0.43 -17.95
CA GLY A 490 -8.80 -0.95 -18.41
C GLY A 490 -10.29 -1.34 -18.35
N ALA A 491 -11.01 -0.82 -17.35
CA ALA A 491 -12.47 -0.89 -17.26
C ALA A 491 -13.23 0.24 -18.00
N ASN A 492 -12.62 1.43 -18.20
CA ASN A 492 -13.24 2.57 -18.90
C ASN A 492 -12.94 2.60 -20.42
N THR A 493 -11.74 2.26 -20.91
CA THR A 493 -11.43 1.78 -22.27
C THR A 493 -12.37 0.64 -22.64
N SER A 494 -12.73 -0.28 -21.73
CA SER A 494 -13.79 -1.25 -22.02
C SER A 494 -15.11 -0.54 -22.37
N PHE A 495 -15.53 0.51 -21.65
CA PHE A 495 -16.71 1.30 -22.03
C PHE A 495 -16.52 2.08 -23.34
N VAL A 496 -15.41 2.82 -23.50
CA VAL A 496 -15.12 3.64 -24.70
C VAL A 496 -14.99 2.76 -25.95
N HIS A 497 -14.39 1.58 -25.83
CA HIS A 497 -14.31 0.57 -26.89
C HIS A 497 -15.69 -0.02 -27.18
N LYS A 498 -16.43 -0.45 -26.15
CA LYS A 498 -17.80 -0.96 -26.31
C LYS A 498 -18.75 0.07 -26.95
N LEU A 499 -18.49 1.36 -26.72
CA LEU A 499 -19.26 2.46 -27.30
C LEU A 499 -19.23 2.42 -28.83
N VAL A 500 -18.05 2.18 -29.41
CA VAL A 500 -17.84 2.13 -30.86
C VAL A 500 -17.99 0.71 -31.41
N ASP A 501 -17.84 -0.34 -30.60
CA ASP A 501 -17.99 -1.74 -31.07
C ASP A 501 -19.43 -2.06 -31.53
N PRO A 502 -19.65 -2.37 -32.82
CA PRO A 502 -20.98 -2.70 -33.33
C PRO A 502 -21.54 -4.02 -32.79
N LYS A 503 -20.71 -4.92 -32.22
CA LYS A 503 -21.15 -6.21 -31.65
C LYS A 503 -21.73 -6.07 -30.24
N THR A 504 -21.36 -5.03 -29.50
CA THR A 504 -21.89 -4.80 -28.16
C THR A 504 -23.30 -4.20 -28.24
N PRO A 505 -24.34 -4.79 -27.59
CA PRO A 505 -25.68 -4.20 -27.57
C PRO A 505 -25.70 -2.82 -26.91
N ILE A 506 -26.34 -1.82 -27.53
CA ILE A 506 -26.38 -0.45 -27.00
C ILE A 506 -27.06 -0.43 -25.62
N GLU A 507 -28.10 -1.23 -25.44
CA GLU A 507 -28.89 -1.36 -24.21
C GLU A 507 -28.00 -1.67 -23.00
N SER A 508 -26.94 -2.47 -23.20
CA SER A 508 -25.99 -2.82 -22.14
C SER A 508 -25.13 -1.65 -21.67
N LEU A 509 -24.97 -0.61 -22.49
CA LEU A 509 -24.12 0.56 -22.23
C LEU A 509 -24.88 1.75 -21.66
N VAL A 510 -26.19 1.78 -21.87
CA VAL A 510 -27.04 2.94 -21.52
C VAL A 510 -27.95 2.70 -20.34
N THR A 511 -27.85 1.52 -19.70
CA THR A 511 -28.60 1.21 -18.47
C THR A 511 -28.33 2.27 -17.40
N HIS A 512 -29.40 2.87 -16.86
CA HIS A 512 -29.30 3.86 -15.80
C HIS A 512 -28.62 3.29 -14.55
N PRO A 513 -27.70 4.00 -13.89
CA PRO A 513 -26.94 3.47 -12.77
C PRO A 513 -27.81 3.10 -11.56
N ILE A 514 -28.92 3.81 -11.32
CA ILE A 514 -29.91 3.42 -10.28
C ILE A 514 -30.52 2.05 -10.58
N LYS A 515 -30.94 1.78 -11.83
CA LYS A 515 -31.49 0.46 -12.22
C LYS A 515 -30.46 -0.64 -12.03
N THR A 516 -29.20 -0.36 -12.39
CA THR A 516 -28.09 -1.29 -12.17
C THR A 516 -27.86 -1.56 -10.68
N LEU A 517 -27.85 -0.50 -9.86
CA LEU A 517 -27.57 -0.59 -8.44
C LEU A 517 -28.69 -1.30 -7.66
N LEU A 518 -29.95 -0.97 -7.95
CA LEU A 518 -31.13 -1.62 -7.36
C LEU A 518 -31.33 -3.07 -7.84
N GLY A 519 -30.70 -3.45 -8.95
CA GLY A 519 -30.70 -4.83 -9.44
C GLY A 519 -29.86 -5.79 -8.58
N TYR A 520 -28.98 -5.27 -7.70
CA TYR A 520 -28.25 -6.09 -6.74
C TYR A 520 -29.05 -6.32 -5.46
N LYS A 521 -28.78 -7.45 -4.79
CA LYS A 521 -29.39 -7.78 -3.49
C LYS A 521 -29.08 -6.75 -2.40
N THR A 522 -27.89 -6.14 -2.46
CA THR A 522 -27.44 -5.06 -1.57
C THR A 522 -26.80 -3.95 -2.40
N LEU A 523 -26.97 -2.70 -1.99
CA LEU A 523 -26.38 -1.56 -2.68
C LEU A 523 -24.85 -1.55 -2.54
N ALA A 524 -24.33 -1.81 -1.34
CA ALA A 524 -22.89 -1.96 -1.10
C ALA A 524 -22.35 -3.28 -1.68
N ASN A 525 -21.05 -3.32 -2.03
CA ASN A 525 -20.42 -4.51 -2.57
C ASN A 525 -20.10 -5.54 -1.47
N ASN A 526 -20.90 -6.60 -1.41
CA ASN A 526 -20.68 -7.70 -0.47
C ASN A 526 -19.57 -8.68 -0.89
N LYS A 527 -18.95 -8.51 -2.08
CA LYS A 527 -17.82 -9.33 -2.53
C LYS A 527 -16.46 -8.76 -2.13
N ILE A 528 -16.39 -7.47 -1.82
CA ILE A 528 -15.17 -6.83 -1.32
C ILE A 528 -15.25 -6.90 0.19
N VAL A 529 -14.45 -7.81 0.77
CA VAL A 529 -14.39 -7.99 2.22
C VAL A 529 -13.93 -6.71 2.89
N LYS A 530 -14.44 -6.39 4.08
CA LYS A 530 -13.97 -5.23 4.85
C LYS A 530 -12.57 -5.51 5.41
N PRO A 531 -11.76 -4.48 5.73
CA PRO A 531 -10.43 -4.68 6.32
C PRO A 531 -10.44 -5.57 7.59
N ALA A 532 -11.46 -5.42 8.45
CA ALA A 532 -11.63 -6.23 9.66
C ALA A 532 -11.85 -7.74 9.38
N ASP A 533 -12.39 -8.08 8.21
CA ASP A 533 -12.84 -9.42 7.83
C ASP A 533 -11.96 -10.04 6.73
N ILE A 534 -10.80 -9.45 6.42
CA ILE A 534 -9.96 -9.86 5.29
C ILE A 534 -9.43 -11.31 5.40
N PHE A 535 -9.35 -11.86 6.61
CA PHE A 535 -8.96 -13.24 6.87
C PHE A 535 -10.14 -14.22 6.96
N GLY A 536 -11.33 -13.76 6.55
CA GLY A 536 -12.55 -14.56 6.56
C GLY A 536 -13.03 -14.92 7.97
N PRO A 537 -13.81 -16.00 8.11
CA PRO A 537 -14.39 -16.38 9.40
C PRO A 537 -13.38 -16.97 10.39
N GLU A 538 -12.15 -17.27 9.95
CA GLU A 538 -11.15 -17.91 10.80
C GLU A 538 -10.69 -16.99 11.93
N ARG A 539 -10.42 -15.72 11.61
CA ARG A 539 -10.01 -14.70 12.59
C ARG A 539 -10.38 -13.30 12.11
N LYS A 540 -10.61 -12.40 13.07
CA LYS A 540 -10.67 -10.96 12.79
C LYS A 540 -9.27 -10.39 12.59
N ASN A 541 -9.15 -9.39 11.72
CA ASN A 541 -7.95 -8.57 11.58
C ASN A 541 -7.82 -7.62 12.78
N SER A 542 -6.59 -7.22 13.09
CA SER A 542 -6.29 -6.14 14.03
C SER A 542 -6.80 -4.78 13.52
N LYS A 543 -7.26 -3.91 14.43
CA LYS A 543 -7.71 -2.55 14.07
C LYS A 543 -6.55 -1.56 14.03
N GLY A 544 -6.41 -0.85 12.92
CA GLY A 544 -5.53 0.32 12.84
C GLY A 544 -6.22 1.62 13.18
N LEU A 545 -5.59 2.69 12.71
CA LEU A 545 -6.00 4.08 12.85
C LEU A 545 -5.37 4.88 11.70
N ASN A 546 -6.14 5.75 11.06
CA ASN A 546 -5.60 6.67 10.07
C ASN A 546 -5.36 8.06 10.68
N MET A 547 -4.09 8.40 10.95
CA MET A 547 -3.70 9.70 11.52
C MET A 547 -3.79 10.86 10.51
N ASN A 548 -4.03 10.58 9.23
CA ASN A 548 -4.17 11.60 8.19
C ASN A 548 -5.58 12.20 8.14
N ILE A 549 -6.54 11.63 8.89
CA ILE A 549 -7.95 12.01 8.88
C ILE A 549 -8.32 12.61 10.23
N ILE A 550 -8.78 13.87 10.24
CA ILE A 550 -8.99 14.63 11.49
C ILE A 550 -9.97 13.94 12.44
N SER A 551 -11.08 13.41 11.93
CA SER A 551 -12.10 12.71 12.72
C SER A 551 -11.60 11.45 13.42
N GLU A 552 -10.49 10.86 12.95
CA GLU A 552 -9.82 9.73 13.59
C GLU A 552 -8.63 10.19 14.45
N ALA A 553 -7.85 11.14 13.94
CA ALA A 553 -6.62 11.62 14.54
C ALA A 553 -6.86 12.42 15.84
N GLU A 554 -7.79 13.37 15.85
CA GLU A 554 -8.01 14.23 17.02
C GLU A 554 -8.43 13.44 18.28
N PRO A 555 -9.43 12.54 18.24
CA PRO A 555 -9.77 11.71 19.38
C PRO A 555 -8.61 10.81 19.84
N PHE A 556 -7.83 10.30 18.89
CA PHE A 556 -6.68 9.47 19.18
C PHE A 556 -5.58 10.23 19.91
N PHE A 557 -5.15 11.39 19.39
CA PHE A 557 -4.12 12.20 20.03
C PHE A 557 -4.58 12.71 21.41
N ALA A 558 -5.85 13.07 21.56
CA ALA A 558 -6.41 13.43 22.86
C ALA A 558 -6.39 12.25 23.86
N ALA A 559 -6.55 11.02 23.40
CA ALA A 559 -6.41 9.83 24.23
C ALA A 559 -4.95 9.51 24.56
N LEU A 560 -4.03 9.69 23.61
CA LEU A 560 -2.59 9.48 23.78
C LEU A 560 -1.96 10.48 24.76
N GLU A 561 -2.41 11.75 24.74
CA GLU A 561 -1.90 12.83 25.60
C GLU A 561 -2.03 12.50 27.10
N LYS A 562 -3.01 11.65 27.48
CA LYS A 562 -3.19 11.18 28.86
C LYS A 562 -1.98 10.42 29.40
N PHE A 563 -1.15 9.87 28.51
CA PHE A 563 0.03 9.07 28.86
C PHE A 563 1.34 9.82 28.70
N LYS A 564 1.31 11.10 28.33
CA LYS A 564 2.50 11.91 28.04
C LYS A 564 3.46 12.00 29.23
N ASP A 565 2.93 12.26 30.42
CA ASP A 565 3.71 12.46 31.65
C ASP A 565 3.60 11.26 32.61
N THR A 566 2.94 10.17 32.20
CA THR A 566 2.80 8.98 33.03
C THR A 566 4.17 8.39 33.36
N GLN A 567 4.38 7.98 34.62
CA GLN A 567 5.54 7.18 35.01
C GLN A 567 5.07 5.80 35.45
N TRP A 568 5.54 4.78 34.77
CA TRP A 568 5.15 3.40 35.06
C TRP A 568 6.13 2.73 36.02
N THR A 569 5.65 1.72 36.73
CA THR A 569 6.47 0.85 37.58
C THR A 569 6.33 -0.59 37.14
N ALA A 570 7.47 -1.28 37.02
CA ALA A 570 7.55 -2.67 36.65
C ALA A 570 8.45 -3.44 37.62
N GLY A 571 8.27 -4.75 37.69
CA GLY A 571 9.10 -5.63 38.51
C GLY A 571 8.86 -7.08 38.15
N PRO A 572 9.56 -8.02 38.80
CA PRO A 572 9.30 -9.44 38.62
C PRO A 572 7.86 -9.75 39.03
N LEU A 573 7.05 -10.25 38.11
CA LEU A 573 5.67 -10.63 38.38
C LEU A 573 5.62 -12.14 38.51
N VAL A 574 5.57 -12.61 39.75
CA VAL A 574 5.60 -14.04 40.09
C VAL A 574 4.34 -14.39 40.84
N LYS A 575 3.58 -15.38 40.36
CA LYS A 575 2.25 -15.73 40.89
C LYS A 575 1.29 -14.53 40.93
N GLY A 576 1.47 -13.59 40.01
CA GLY A 576 0.69 -12.36 39.91
C GLY A 576 0.89 -11.38 41.07
N GLU A 577 2.00 -11.50 41.79
CA GLU A 577 2.51 -10.52 42.77
C GLU A 577 3.81 -9.91 42.25
N THR A 578 3.95 -8.60 42.38
CA THR A 578 5.15 -7.89 41.96
C THR A 578 6.17 -7.92 43.09
N LEU A 579 7.29 -8.58 42.85
CA LEU A 579 8.35 -8.75 43.83
C LEU A 579 9.29 -7.54 43.85
N ALA A 580 9.95 -7.32 44.99
CA ALA A 580 10.99 -6.31 45.12
C ALA A 580 12.31 -6.79 44.49
N GLY A 581 13.16 -5.84 44.11
CA GLY A 581 14.47 -6.09 43.52
C GLY A 581 15.30 -4.81 43.44
N GLU A 582 16.44 -4.88 42.75
CA GLU A 582 17.24 -3.69 42.44
C GLU A 582 16.46 -2.81 41.46
N VAL A 583 16.06 -1.62 41.91
CA VAL A 583 15.29 -0.67 41.11
C VAL A 583 16.21 0.12 40.19
N ARG A 584 15.84 0.20 38.92
CA ARG A 584 16.51 1.01 37.90
C ARG A 584 15.53 1.95 37.24
N ASP A 585 16.03 3.12 36.89
CA ASP A 585 15.26 4.09 36.12
C ASP A 585 15.22 3.67 34.64
N VAL A 586 14.05 3.82 34.03
CA VAL A 586 13.85 3.69 32.59
C VAL A 586 13.63 5.08 32.03
N VAL A 587 14.49 5.50 31.11
CA VAL A 587 14.47 6.82 30.47
C VAL A 587 14.15 6.68 29.00
N SER A 588 13.65 7.74 28.39
CA SER A 588 13.36 7.72 26.95
C SER A 588 14.66 7.77 26.14
N PRO A 589 14.80 6.95 25.08
CA PRO A 589 15.96 7.05 24.18
C PRO A 589 15.98 8.36 23.38
N TYR A 590 14.83 9.02 23.24
CA TYR A 590 14.70 10.31 22.57
C TYR A 590 15.34 11.44 23.39
N ASP A 591 15.12 11.40 24.70
CA ASP A 591 15.61 12.39 25.66
C ASP A 591 15.81 11.70 27.00
N THR A 592 17.07 11.45 27.35
CA THR A 592 17.45 10.70 28.55
C THR A 592 17.13 11.46 29.85
N THR A 593 16.77 12.74 29.77
CA THR A 593 16.26 13.51 30.92
C THR A 593 14.80 13.18 31.23
N GLN A 594 14.08 12.59 30.29
CA GLN A 594 12.68 12.19 30.45
C GLN A 594 12.58 10.78 31.01
N LYS A 595 12.06 10.70 32.24
CA LYS A 595 11.79 9.43 32.90
C LYS A 595 10.49 8.81 32.38
N VAL A 596 10.59 7.59 31.88
CA VAL A 596 9.45 6.76 31.50
C VAL A 596 8.91 6.04 32.73
N GLY A 597 9.78 5.61 33.63
CA GLY A 597 9.36 4.86 34.81
C GLY A 597 10.51 4.23 35.56
N GLN A 598 10.20 3.18 36.30
CA GLN A 598 11.16 2.39 37.05
C GLN A 598 10.88 0.90 36.91
N VAL A 599 11.95 0.10 36.92
CA VAL A 599 11.86 -1.37 36.90
C VAL A 599 12.72 -1.96 38.01
N ALA A 600 12.15 -2.86 38.81
CA ALA A 600 12.91 -3.73 39.69
C ALA A 600 13.40 -4.98 38.91
N PHE A 601 14.69 -5.28 38.95
CA PHE A 601 15.23 -6.49 38.32
C PHE A 601 15.06 -7.74 39.20
N ALA A 602 14.84 -8.88 38.56
CA ALA A 602 14.71 -10.17 39.22
C ALA A 602 16.05 -10.59 39.85
N ASN A 603 15.98 -11.07 41.10
CA ASN A 603 17.08 -11.71 41.81
C ASN A 603 16.91 -13.24 41.80
N ASP A 604 17.90 -13.96 42.33
CA ASP A 604 17.91 -15.43 42.35
C ASP A 604 16.67 -16.02 43.04
N ALA A 605 16.18 -15.37 44.10
CA ALA A 605 14.97 -15.81 44.80
C ALA A 605 13.71 -15.67 43.92
N ALA A 606 13.58 -14.60 43.15
CA ALA A 606 12.48 -14.42 42.21
C ALA A 606 12.56 -15.42 41.04
N ILE A 607 13.77 -15.69 40.54
CA ILE A 607 14.02 -16.68 39.49
C ILE A 607 13.58 -18.08 39.94
N GLU A 608 14.02 -18.50 41.13
CA GLU A 608 13.65 -19.80 41.69
C GLU A 608 12.14 -19.92 41.92
N GLN A 609 11.51 -18.89 42.49
CA GLN A 609 10.06 -18.87 42.70
C GLN A 609 9.27 -18.98 41.38
N ALA A 610 9.72 -18.29 40.33
CA ALA A 610 9.09 -18.34 39.02
C ALA A 610 9.24 -19.73 38.36
N LEU A 611 10.44 -20.33 38.43
CA LEU A 611 10.69 -21.68 37.92
C LEU A 611 9.83 -22.72 38.65
N ALA A 612 9.81 -22.67 39.98
CA ALA A 612 8.97 -23.56 40.78
C ALA A 612 7.47 -23.34 40.49
N ALA A 613 7.00 -22.11 40.33
CA ALA A 613 5.60 -21.83 40.02
C ALA A 613 5.20 -22.39 38.64
N ALA A 614 5.99 -22.10 37.62
CA ALA A 614 5.71 -22.52 36.24
C ALA A 614 5.77 -24.05 36.09
N ASP A 615 6.72 -24.71 36.74
CA ASP A 615 6.86 -26.17 36.72
C ASP A 615 5.66 -26.86 37.41
N ASN A 616 5.30 -26.39 38.61
CA ASN A 616 4.15 -26.93 39.35
C ASN A 616 2.81 -26.73 38.61
N ALA A 617 2.65 -25.63 37.87
CA ALA A 617 1.44 -25.33 37.11
C ALA A 617 1.35 -26.05 35.75
N PHE A 618 2.45 -26.62 35.25
CA PHE A 618 2.49 -27.18 33.89
C PHE A 618 1.47 -28.30 33.69
N ALA A 619 1.39 -29.25 34.61
CA ALA A 619 0.50 -30.41 34.45
C ALA A 619 -0.99 -30.02 34.35
N SER A 620 -1.43 -29.00 35.08
CA SER A 620 -2.82 -28.52 35.04
C SER A 620 -3.08 -27.69 33.78
N TRP A 621 -2.15 -26.82 33.39
CA TRP A 621 -2.28 -26.01 32.19
C TRP A 621 -2.25 -26.83 30.91
N CYS A 622 -1.35 -27.81 30.81
CA CYS A 622 -1.27 -28.72 29.66
C CYS A 622 -2.57 -29.52 29.47
N ARG A 623 -3.29 -29.83 30.56
CA ARG A 623 -4.59 -30.54 30.52
C ARG A 623 -5.79 -29.61 30.32
N THR A 624 -5.61 -28.31 30.43
CA THR A 624 -6.68 -27.33 30.16
C THR A 624 -7.05 -27.43 28.68
N PRO A 625 -8.35 -27.55 28.29
CA PRO A 625 -8.75 -27.66 26.89
C PRO A 625 -8.20 -26.51 26.02
N VAL A 626 -7.81 -26.81 24.78
CA VAL A 626 -7.22 -25.82 23.88
C VAL A 626 -8.17 -24.66 23.60
N GLU A 627 -9.48 -24.90 23.61
CA GLU A 627 -10.52 -23.89 23.45
C GLU A 627 -10.43 -22.84 24.57
N THR A 628 -10.24 -23.27 25.82
CA THR A 628 -10.10 -22.36 26.96
C THR A 628 -8.84 -21.51 26.83
N ARG A 629 -7.71 -22.12 26.44
CA ARG A 629 -6.45 -21.40 26.22
C ARG A 629 -6.56 -20.40 25.07
N ALA A 630 -7.15 -20.81 23.95
CA ALA A 630 -7.39 -19.99 22.78
C ALA A 630 -8.37 -18.84 23.04
N ASN A 631 -9.38 -19.04 23.88
CA ASN A 631 -10.31 -17.98 24.29
C ASN A 631 -9.61 -16.93 25.17
N ALA A 632 -8.71 -17.33 26.07
CA ALA A 632 -7.91 -16.39 26.84
C ALA A 632 -7.00 -15.53 25.94
N LEU A 633 -6.40 -16.12 24.89
CA LEU A 633 -5.61 -15.35 23.91
C LEU A 633 -6.47 -14.41 23.06
N GLN A 634 -7.68 -14.81 22.66
CA GLN A 634 -8.60 -13.91 21.97
C GLN A 634 -9.00 -12.73 22.87
N LYS A 635 -9.30 -12.99 24.15
CA LYS A 635 -9.58 -11.93 25.12
C LYS A 635 -8.37 -11.03 25.37
N LEU A 636 -7.15 -11.57 25.37
CA LEU A 636 -5.93 -10.77 25.42
C LEU A 636 -5.84 -9.84 24.21
N ALA A 637 -6.10 -10.36 23.00
CA ALA A 637 -6.12 -9.55 21.78
C ALA A 637 -7.11 -8.37 21.88
N ASP A 638 -8.30 -8.60 22.43
CA ASP A 638 -9.29 -7.54 22.63
C ASP A 638 -8.83 -6.53 23.69
N LEU A 639 -8.21 -6.98 24.80
CA LEU A 639 -7.64 -6.11 25.82
C LEU A 639 -6.47 -5.25 25.31
N LEU A 640 -5.66 -5.77 24.37
CA LEU A 640 -4.61 -4.99 23.70
C LEU A 640 -5.21 -3.87 22.85
N GLU A 641 -6.30 -4.15 22.11
CA GLU A 641 -7.02 -3.11 21.36
C GLU A 641 -7.70 -2.09 22.30
N GLU A 642 -8.25 -2.52 23.43
CA GLU A 642 -8.87 -1.64 24.44
C GLU A 642 -7.87 -0.73 25.16
N ASN A 643 -6.60 -1.13 25.26
CA ASN A 643 -5.53 -0.36 25.92
C ASN A 643 -4.50 0.17 24.90
N ARG A 644 -4.88 0.25 23.62
CA ARG A 644 -3.98 0.55 22.50
C ARG A 644 -3.19 1.84 22.70
N GLU A 645 -3.82 2.92 23.14
CA GLU A 645 -3.16 4.23 23.27
C GLU A 645 -2.09 4.20 24.38
N GLU A 646 -2.31 3.49 25.49
CA GLU A 646 -1.29 3.29 26.53
C GLU A 646 -0.08 2.51 25.97
N LEU A 647 -0.35 1.45 25.22
CA LEU A 647 0.68 0.60 24.64
C LEU A 647 1.49 1.34 23.56
N ILE A 648 0.85 2.17 22.74
CA ILE A 648 1.53 3.05 21.77
C ILE A 648 2.40 4.08 22.50
N ALA A 649 1.91 4.67 23.59
CA ALA A 649 2.70 5.60 24.39
C ALA A 649 3.94 4.93 24.97
N LEU A 650 3.84 3.68 25.44
CA LEU A 650 4.98 2.89 25.89
C LEU A 650 5.95 2.56 24.74
N CYS A 651 5.47 2.09 23.59
CA CYS A 651 6.32 1.87 22.40
C CYS A 651 7.11 3.14 22.03
N THR A 652 6.46 4.30 22.11
CA THR A 652 7.04 5.59 21.75
C THR A 652 8.05 6.06 22.79
N ARG A 653 7.67 6.08 24.07
CA ARG A 653 8.47 6.67 25.15
C ARG A 653 9.56 5.75 25.64
N GLU A 654 9.28 4.45 25.77
CA GLU A 654 10.24 3.43 26.25
C GLU A 654 11.19 2.98 25.14
N ALA A 655 10.67 2.67 23.95
CA ALA A 655 11.45 2.08 22.86
C ALA A 655 11.84 3.07 21.75
N GLY A 656 11.38 4.33 21.82
CA GLY A 656 11.73 5.37 20.84
C GLY A 656 11.06 5.20 19.48
N LYS A 657 9.97 4.43 19.38
CA LYS A 657 9.26 4.18 18.12
C LYS A 657 8.41 5.38 17.70
N SER A 658 8.33 5.64 16.39
CA SER A 658 7.32 6.57 15.89
C SER A 658 5.91 6.10 16.27
N ILE A 659 4.95 7.02 16.28
CA ILE A 659 3.55 6.67 16.58
C ILE A 659 3.02 5.61 15.61
N GLN A 660 3.34 5.71 14.31
CA GLN A 660 2.94 4.70 13.32
C GLN A 660 3.57 3.34 13.61
N ASP A 661 4.86 3.28 13.95
CA ASP A 661 5.52 2.04 14.34
C ASP A 661 4.89 1.43 15.60
N GLY A 662 4.39 2.27 16.52
CA GLY A 662 3.64 1.85 17.70
C GLY A 662 2.26 1.26 17.36
N ILE A 663 1.52 1.88 16.45
CA ILE A 663 0.23 1.37 15.94
C ILE A 663 0.44 -0.01 15.32
N ASP A 664 1.42 -0.13 14.43
CA ASP A 664 1.72 -1.37 13.71
C ASP A 664 2.16 -2.48 14.66
N GLU A 665 2.93 -2.16 15.71
CA GLU A 665 3.35 -3.13 16.70
C GLU A 665 2.20 -3.65 17.58
N VAL A 666 1.28 -2.78 18.02
CA VAL A 666 0.09 -3.23 18.76
C VAL A 666 -0.76 -4.14 17.88
N ARG A 667 -0.93 -3.80 16.60
CA ARG A 667 -1.64 -4.62 15.63
C ARG A 667 -1.00 -5.99 15.45
N GLU A 668 0.32 -6.05 15.29
CA GLU A 668 1.06 -7.30 15.14
C GLU A 668 0.91 -8.19 16.39
N ALA A 669 0.93 -7.61 17.60
CA ALA A 669 0.69 -8.34 18.84
C ALA A 669 -0.73 -8.95 18.92
N VAL A 670 -1.75 -8.17 18.55
CA VAL A 670 -3.15 -8.61 18.44
C VAL A 670 -3.27 -9.76 17.44
N ASP A 671 -2.64 -9.62 16.27
CA ASP A 671 -2.67 -10.63 15.22
C ASP A 671 -2.00 -11.92 15.66
N PHE A 672 -0.87 -11.89 16.39
CA PHE A 672 -0.26 -13.10 16.97
C PHE A 672 -1.21 -13.83 17.93
N CYS A 673 -1.86 -13.11 18.84
CA CYS A 673 -2.81 -13.71 19.78
C CYS A 673 -3.97 -14.39 19.05
N ARG A 674 -4.60 -13.69 18.08
CA ARG A 674 -5.72 -14.24 17.30
C ARG A 674 -5.29 -15.39 16.40
N TYR A 675 -4.15 -15.26 15.72
CA TYR A 675 -3.64 -16.27 14.81
C TYR A 675 -3.29 -17.57 15.55
N TYR A 676 -2.52 -17.51 16.64
CA TYR A 676 -2.13 -18.72 17.36
C TYR A 676 -3.30 -19.36 18.12
N ALA A 677 -4.30 -18.60 18.57
CA ALA A 677 -5.54 -19.16 19.09
C ALA A 677 -6.23 -20.07 18.06
N VAL A 678 -6.31 -19.62 16.81
CA VAL A 678 -6.91 -20.40 15.71
C VAL A 678 -6.04 -21.61 15.36
N GLN A 679 -4.73 -21.42 15.19
CA GLN A 679 -3.82 -22.50 14.82
C GLN A 679 -3.77 -23.60 15.90
N ALA A 680 -3.76 -23.24 17.18
CA ALA A 680 -3.77 -24.21 18.27
C ALA A 680 -5.06 -25.04 18.28
N LYS A 681 -6.22 -24.41 18.07
CA LYS A 681 -7.51 -25.13 17.95
C LYS A 681 -7.49 -26.10 16.77
N LYS A 682 -7.05 -25.64 15.60
CA LYS A 682 -6.92 -26.49 14.40
C LYS A 682 -6.04 -27.73 14.68
N MET A 683 -4.95 -27.53 15.43
CA MET A 683 -3.94 -28.55 15.70
C MET A 683 -4.28 -29.49 16.87
N MET A 684 -5.01 -29.05 17.89
CA MET A 684 -5.09 -29.77 19.18
C MET A 684 -6.50 -30.10 19.69
N THR A 685 -7.57 -29.66 19.02
CA THR A 685 -8.95 -29.92 19.48
C THR A 685 -9.32 -31.42 19.43
N LYS A 686 -8.78 -32.17 18.47
CA LYS A 686 -8.99 -33.62 18.34
C LYS A 686 -7.65 -34.30 18.02
N PRO A 687 -7.47 -35.57 18.42
CA PRO A 687 -6.35 -36.35 17.92
C PRO A 687 -6.45 -36.55 16.41
N GLU A 688 -5.31 -36.69 15.76
CA GLU A 688 -5.24 -37.20 14.39
C GLU A 688 -5.43 -38.72 14.41
N LEU A 689 -6.36 -39.22 13.59
CA LEU A 689 -6.58 -40.65 13.44
C LEU A 689 -5.56 -41.19 12.43
N LEU A 690 -4.73 -42.12 12.86
CA LEU A 690 -3.72 -42.75 12.01
C LEU A 690 -4.29 -44.02 11.36
N PRO A 691 -3.89 -44.33 10.11
CA PRO A 691 -4.25 -45.59 9.49
C PRO A 691 -3.67 -46.77 10.29
N GLY A 692 -4.42 -47.87 10.33
CA GLY A 692 -4.03 -49.07 11.07
C GLY A 692 -4.85 -50.30 10.64
N PRO A 693 -4.51 -51.48 11.16
CA PRO A 693 -5.26 -52.69 10.89
C PRO A 693 -6.69 -52.59 11.44
N THR A 694 -7.56 -53.41 10.85
CA THR A 694 -8.91 -53.63 11.38
C THR A 694 -8.87 -54.00 12.86
N GLY A 695 -9.77 -53.44 13.67
CA GLY A 695 -9.83 -53.74 15.10
C GLY A 695 -8.75 -53.06 15.95
N GLU A 696 -8.05 -52.07 15.41
CA GLU A 696 -7.11 -51.22 16.14
C GLU A 696 -7.45 -49.73 15.92
N LEU A 697 -7.45 -48.94 16.99
CA LEU A 697 -7.59 -47.49 16.93
C LEU A 697 -6.26 -46.84 17.28
N ASN A 698 -5.70 -46.08 16.33
CA ASN A 698 -4.46 -45.34 16.49
C ASN A 698 -4.74 -43.83 16.46
N GLU A 699 -4.42 -43.16 17.56
CA GLU A 699 -4.66 -41.73 17.74
C GLU A 699 -3.35 -41.00 18.10
N LEU A 700 -3.02 -39.95 17.36
CA LEU A 700 -1.89 -39.06 17.63
C LEU A 700 -2.37 -37.79 18.33
N PHE A 701 -1.83 -37.54 19.52
CA PHE A 701 -2.11 -36.36 20.33
C PHE A 701 -0.90 -35.43 20.37
N LEU A 702 -1.17 -34.13 20.49
CA LEU A 702 -0.17 -33.10 20.73
C LEU A 702 -0.37 -32.50 22.12
N GLN A 703 0.72 -32.37 22.88
CA GLN A 703 0.72 -31.85 24.25
C GLN A 703 1.85 -30.85 24.44
N GLY A 704 1.73 -29.92 25.39
CA GLY A 704 2.82 -29.01 25.74
C GLY A 704 4.06 -29.78 26.19
N ARG A 705 5.24 -29.17 26.05
CA ARG A 705 6.53 -29.76 26.43
C ARG A 705 6.92 -29.52 27.89
N GLY A 706 6.50 -28.41 28.49
CA GLY A 706 6.88 -28.06 29.86
C GLY A 706 6.87 -26.55 30.10
N VAL A 707 7.83 -26.08 30.89
CA VAL A 707 8.13 -24.65 31.07
C VAL A 707 8.90 -24.13 29.86
N PHE A 708 8.37 -23.15 29.15
CA PHE A 708 9.09 -22.43 28.10
C PHE A 708 9.67 -21.12 28.62
N VAL A 709 10.94 -20.87 28.33
CA VAL A 709 11.56 -19.56 28.56
C VAL A 709 11.47 -18.76 27.27
N CYS A 710 10.73 -17.65 27.31
CA CYS A 710 10.58 -16.73 26.18
C CYS A 710 11.46 -15.50 26.40
N ILE A 711 12.46 -15.30 25.55
CA ILE A 711 13.43 -14.20 25.63
C ILE A 711 13.26 -13.31 24.40
N SER A 712 12.80 -12.08 24.62
CA SER A 712 12.43 -11.15 23.54
C SER A 712 13.39 -9.96 23.42
N PRO A 713 13.47 -9.33 22.23
CA PRO A 713 14.33 -8.18 21.99
C PRO A 713 13.63 -6.87 22.35
N TRP A 714 14.39 -5.77 22.36
CA TRP A 714 13.90 -4.42 22.65
C TRP A 714 13.25 -3.73 21.45
N ASN A 715 13.49 -4.20 20.22
CA ASN A 715 13.08 -3.49 19.01
C ASN A 715 11.64 -3.80 18.56
N PHE A 716 11.06 -4.89 19.07
CA PHE A 716 9.61 -5.18 19.04
C PHE A 716 9.21 -5.66 20.44
N PRO A 717 9.20 -4.74 21.41
CA PRO A 717 9.09 -5.08 22.82
C PRO A 717 7.70 -5.60 23.22
N LEU A 718 6.69 -5.41 22.37
CA LEU A 718 5.34 -5.93 22.57
C LEU A 718 5.03 -7.09 21.61
N ALA A 719 5.21 -6.89 20.29
CA ALA A 719 4.74 -7.86 19.29
C ALA A 719 5.52 -9.18 19.33
N ILE A 720 6.85 -9.13 19.28
CA ILE A 720 7.67 -10.36 19.35
C ILE A 720 7.56 -10.98 20.75
N PHE A 721 7.53 -10.16 21.81
CA PHE A 721 7.32 -10.63 23.17
C PHE A 721 6.03 -11.46 23.29
N LEU A 722 4.88 -10.90 22.89
CA LEU A 722 3.61 -11.61 22.93
C LEU A 722 3.52 -12.72 21.89
N GLY A 723 4.17 -12.61 20.73
CA GLY A 723 4.21 -13.67 19.74
C GLY A 723 4.83 -14.96 20.29
N GLN A 724 5.97 -14.85 20.98
CA GLN A 724 6.60 -16.00 21.64
C GLN A 724 5.75 -16.54 22.80
N VAL A 725 5.28 -15.65 23.68
CA VAL A 725 4.49 -16.01 24.88
C VAL A 725 3.16 -16.66 24.48
N ALA A 726 2.43 -16.08 23.54
CA ALA A 726 1.13 -16.59 23.09
C ALA A 726 1.25 -17.97 22.43
N ALA A 727 2.30 -18.21 21.62
CA ALA A 727 2.53 -19.50 21.00
C ALA A 727 2.74 -20.63 22.03
N ALA A 728 3.57 -20.38 23.04
CA ALA A 728 3.84 -21.33 24.12
C ALA A 728 2.58 -21.59 24.97
N LEU A 729 1.84 -20.53 25.35
CA LEU A 729 0.60 -20.66 26.12
C LEU A 729 -0.49 -21.40 25.34
N ALA A 730 -0.67 -21.10 24.05
CA ALA A 730 -1.69 -21.72 23.20
C ALA A 730 -1.50 -23.25 23.12
N THR A 731 -0.26 -23.70 23.14
CA THR A 731 0.14 -25.11 23.03
C THR A 731 0.20 -25.84 24.38
N GLY A 732 -0.18 -25.18 25.47
CA GLY A 732 -0.29 -25.81 26.80
C GLY A 732 1.00 -25.80 27.61
N ASN A 733 1.99 -24.97 27.24
CA ASN A 733 3.20 -24.74 28.04
C ASN A 733 2.96 -23.64 29.07
N THR A 734 3.59 -23.76 30.24
CA THR A 734 3.78 -22.63 31.14
C THR A 734 4.96 -21.79 30.67
N VAL A 735 4.98 -20.51 31.01
CA VAL A 735 5.91 -19.55 30.41
C VAL A 735 6.59 -18.72 31.48
N ILE A 736 7.91 -18.56 31.32
CA ILE A 736 8.70 -17.53 32.00
C ILE A 736 9.16 -16.56 30.92
N ALA A 737 8.63 -15.35 30.95
CA ALA A 737 8.92 -14.32 29.97
C ALA A 737 10.01 -13.37 30.49
N LYS A 738 11.12 -13.29 29.75
CA LYS A 738 12.26 -12.41 30.03
C LYS A 738 12.38 -11.38 28.88
N PRO A 739 12.00 -10.11 29.10
CA PRO A 739 12.11 -9.06 28.09
C PRO A 739 13.56 -8.59 27.93
N ALA A 740 13.86 -7.80 26.90
CA ALA A 740 15.10 -7.01 26.86
C ALA A 740 15.15 -5.99 28.01
N GLU A 741 16.34 -5.69 28.51
CA GLU A 741 16.54 -4.82 29.67
C GLU A 741 16.14 -3.36 29.42
N GLN A 742 16.16 -2.94 28.15
CA GLN A 742 15.76 -1.60 27.72
C GLN A 742 14.24 -1.37 27.77
N THR A 743 13.42 -2.43 27.64
CA THR A 743 11.98 -2.31 27.39
C THR A 743 11.15 -3.21 28.33
N CYS A 744 11.37 -3.06 29.63
CA CYS A 744 10.77 -3.92 30.66
C CYS A 744 9.37 -3.46 31.13
N ILE A 745 8.93 -2.24 30.83
CA ILE A 745 7.65 -1.73 31.30
C ILE A 745 6.52 -2.24 30.41
N ILE A 746 6.66 -2.15 29.09
CA ILE A 746 5.63 -2.62 28.16
C ILE A 746 5.39 -4.14 28.26
N GLY A 747 6.45 -4.93 28.45
CA GLY A 747 6.34 -6.37 28.69
C GLY A 747 5.57 -6.69 29.99
N TYR A 748 5.83 -5.92 31.05
CA TYR A 748 5.12 -6.07 32.33
C TYR A 748 3.63 -5.77 32.17
N ARG A 749 3.30 -4.67 31.48
CA ARG A 749 1.92 -4.28 31.18
C ARG A 749 1.21 -5.35 30.35
N ALA A 750 1.88 -5.92 29.34
CA ALA A 750 1.33 -7.00 28.53
C ALA A 750 1.00 -8.25 29.35
N VAL A 751 1.86 -8.63 30.32
CA VAL A 751 1.58 -9.76 31.22
C VAL A 751 0.42 -9.47 32.18
N GLN A 752 0.27 -8.24 32.67
CA GLN A 752 -0.90 -7.85 33.45
C GLN A 752 -2.20 -8.02 32.65
N LEU A 753 -2.20 -7.60 31.39
CA LEU A 753 -3.34 -7.80 30.49
C LEU A 753 -3.58 -9.28 30.20
N ALA A 754 -2.54 -10.10 30.06
CA ALA A 754 -2.68 -11.56 29.89
C ALA A 754 -3.36 -12.22 31.11
N HIS A 755 -3.00 -11.80 32.33
CA HIS A 755 -3.69 -12.27 33.53
C HIS A 755 -5.15 -11.81 33.58
N GLN A 756 -5.44 -10.56 33.22
CA GLN A 756 -6.81 -10.05 33.10
C GLN A 756 -7.63 -10.79 32.02
N ALA A 757 -6.96 -11.29 30.98
CA ALA A 757 -7.54 -12.12 29.94
C ALA A 757 -7.89 -13.55 30.42
N GLY A 758 -7.43 -13.95 31.61
CA GLY A 758 -7.68 -15.25 32.20
C GLY A 758 -6.52 -16.24 32.09
N ILE A 759 -5.33 -15.82 31.67
CA ILE A 759 -4.13 -16.65 31.79
C ILE A 759 -3.76 -16.76 33.28
N PRO A 760 -3.70 -17.98 33.86
CA PRO A 760 -3.46 -18.12 35.29
C PRO A 760 -2.13 -17.53 35.73
N LYS A 761 -2.12 -16.96 36.93
CA LYS A 761 -0.96 -16.30 37.53
C LYS A 761 0.23 -17.24 37.77
N ASP A 762 -0.01 -18.52 38.00
CA ASP A 762 1.04 -19.54 38.13
C ASP A 762 1.54 -20.06 36.77
N VAL A 763 0.84 -19.76 35.68
CA VAL A 763 1.15 -20.26 34.32
C VAL A 763 2.09 -19.32 33.56
N LEU A 764 1.97 -18.01 33.77
CA LEU A 764 2.80 -17.00 33.11
C LEU A 764 3.52 -16.17 34.17
N GLN A 765 4.85 -16.23 34.15
CA GLN A 765 5.74 -15.44 35.02
C GLN A 765 6.49 -14.40 34.19
N TYR A 766 6.84 -13.26 34.81
CA TYR A 766 7.59 -12.19 34.18
C TYR A 766 8.85 -11.86 34.97
N LEU A 767 10.02 -11.96 34.35
CA LEU A 767 11.31 -11.73 35.00
C LEU A 767 12.14 -10.70 34.23
N PRO A 768 12.03 -9.40 34.56
CA PRO A 768 12.90 -8.37 33.98
C PRO A 768 14.32 -8.49 34.56
N GLY A 769 15.33 -8.17 33.75
CA GLY A 769 16.73 -8.15 34.18
C GLY A 769 17.71 -8.31 33.03
N THR A 770 18.99 -8.44 33.34
CA THR A 770 20.03 -8.54 32.30
C THR A 770 20.09 -9.95 31.68
N GLY A 771 20.63 -10.05 30.47
CA GLY A 771 20.88 -11.35 29.83
C GLY A 771 21.92 -12.19 30.58
N ALA A 772 22.95 -11.55 31.15
CA ALA A 772 24.05 -12.22 31.83
C ALA A 772 23.67 -12.84 33.17
N THR A 773 22.63 -12.30 33.84
CA THR A 773 22.14 -12.81 35.13
C THR A 773 20.88 -13.65 34.94
N VAL A 774 19.75 -13.00 34.67
CA VAL A 774 18.43 -13.65 34.58
C VAL A 774 18.37 -14.61 33.39
N GLY A 775 18.82 -14.16 32.21
CA GLY A 775 18.79 -14.99 31.00
C GLY A 775 19.64 -16.27 31.15
N ALA A 776 20.88 -16.12 31.60
CA ALA A 776 21.80 -17.24 31.82
C ALA A 776 21.24 -18.25 32.82
N ALA A 777 20.76 -17.80 33.98
CA ALA A 777 20.18 -18.66 35.01
C ALA A 777 18.99 -19.47 34.49
N LEU A 778 18.06 -18.83 33.77
CA LEU A 778 16.89 -19.50 33.21
C LEU A 778 17.27 -20.57 32.18
N THR A 779 18.23 -20.27 31.29
CA THR A 779 18.62 -21.23 30.23
C THR A 779 19.41 -22.44 30.75
N ALA A 780 20.04 -22.32 31.92
CA ALA A 780 20.80 -23.40 32.54
C ALA A 780 19.96 -24.33 33.42
N ASP A 781 18.74 -23.93 33.79
CA ASP A 781 17.90 -24.71 34.72
C ASP A 781 17.35 -25.99 34.09
N GLU A 782 17.31 -27.08 34.86
CA GLU A 782 16.91 -28.39 34.34
C GLU A 782 15.39 -28.58 34.18
N ARG A 783 14.56 -27.73 34.80
CA ARG A 783 13.09 -27.83 34.74
C ARG A 783 12.49 -27.33 33.43
N ILE A 784 13.23 -26.55 32.64
CA ILE A 784 12.67 -25.97 31.42
C ILE A 784 12.57 -27.03 30.31
N GLY A 785 11.47 -26.97 29.55
CA GLY A 785 11.15 -27.85 28.43
C GLY A 785 11.41 -27.24 27.05
N GLY A 786 11.85 -25.98 26.98
CA GLY A 786 12.15 -25.28 25.73
C GLY A 786 12.58 -23.82 25.93
N VAL A 787 13.27 -23.27 24.93
CA VAL A 787 13.60 -21.84 24.86
C VAL A 787 13.12 -21.27 23.52
N CYS A 788 12.42 -20.15 23.57
CA CYS A 788 12.10 -19.33 22.41
C CYS A 788 12.82 -17.99 22.56
N PHE A 789 13.78 -17.72 21.67
CA PHE A 789 14.68 -16.59 21.74
C PHE A 789 14.57 -15.77 20.45
N THR A 790 14.54 -14.45 20.62
CA THR A 790 14.79 -13.52 19.51
C THR A 790 15.80 -12.46 19.93
N GLY A 791 16.88 -12.30 19.17
CA GLY A 791 17.96 -11.38 19.50
C GLY A 791 19.23 -11.63 18.69
N SER A 792 20.41 -11.31 19.23
CA SER A 792 21.65 -11.44 18.45
C SER A 792 22.05 -12.89 18.17
N THR A 793 22.68 -13.15 17.01
CA THR A 793 23.25 -14.46 16.66
C THR A 793 24.32 -14.91 17.67
N VAL A 794 25.07 -13.98 18.26
CA VAL A 794 26.08 -14.28 19.30
C VAL A 794 25.39 -14.84 20.55
N THR A 795 24.33 -14.18 21.02
CA THR A 795 23.56 -14.63 22.19
C THR A 795 22.87 -15.98 21.93
N ALA A 796 22.28 -16.17 20.75
CA ALA A 796 21.67 -17.45 20.37
C ALA A 796 22.68 -18.62 20.43
N LYS A 797 23.91 -18.41 19.96
CA LYS A 797 25.00 -19.41 20.04
C LYS A 797 25.40 -19.71 21.48
N VAL A 798 25.39 -18.72 22.37
CA VAL A 798 25.65 -18.93 23.80
C VAL A 798 24.53 -19.77 24.42
N ILE A 799 23.26 -19.40 24.21
CA ILE A 799 22.10 -20.16 24.70
C ILE A 799 22.17 -21.61 24.20
N ASN A 800 22.43 -21.83 22.91
CA ASN A 800 22.52 -23.17 22.35
C ASN A 800 23.60 -24.03 23.03
N ARG A 801 24.77 -23.46 23.32
CA ARG A 801 25.84 -24.18 24.03
C ARG A 801 25.48 -24.47 25.47
N THR A 802 24.83 -23.53 26.16
CA THR A 802 24.32 -23.75 27.52
C THR A 802 23.31 -24.89 27.53
N LEU A 803 22.36 -24.90 26.60
CA LEU A 803 21.36 -25.96 26.47
C LEU A 803 21.99 -27.32 26.15
N ALA A 804 23.00 -27.35 25.29
CA ALA A 804 23.72 -28.58 24.95
C ALA A 804 24.60 -29.11 26.09
N GLY A 805 24.98 -28.27 27.04
CA GLY A 805 25.79 -28.62 28.21
C GLY A 805 25.00 -29.11 29.42
N ARG A 806 23.67 -29.16 29.33
CA ARG A 806 22.78 -29.69 30.38
C ARG A 806 22.80 -31.22 30.41
N ASP A 807 22.52 -31.78 31.59
CA ASP A 807 22.46 -33.24 31.79
C ASP A 807 21.06 -33.81 31.45
N GLY A 808 20.03 -32.96 31.41
CA GLY A 808 18.64 -33.33 31.15
C GLY A 808 18.31 -33.66 29.68
N ALA A 809 17.02 -33.63 29.36
CA ALA A 809 16.54 -33.88 28.01
C ALA A 809 17.06 -32.82 27.02
N ILE A 810 17.29 -33.23 25.76
CA ILE A 810 17.57 -32.29 24.68
C ILE A 810 16.29 -31.50 24.37
N ILE A 811 16.24 -30.25 24.81
CA ILE A 811 15.07 -29.39 24.63
C ILE A 811 15.15 -28.54 23.35
N PRO A 812 14.00 -28.14 22.77
CA PRO A 812 13.98 -27.21 21.64
C PRO A 812 14.55 -25.84 21.98
N LEU A 813 15.36 -25.32 21.06
CA LEU A 813 15.64 -23.90 20.91
C LEU A 813 14.99 -23.42 19.61
N ILE A 814 14.14 -22.39 19.71
CA ILE A 814 13.72 -21.56 18.58
C ILE A 814 14.53 -20.27 18.71
N ALA A 815 15.41 -19.98 17.77
CA ALA A 815 16.23 -18.79 17.79
C ALA A 815 16.08 -18.01 16.48
N GLU A 816 15.37 -16.89 16.55
CA GLU A 816 15.28 -15.92 15.46
C GLU A 816 16.30 -14.80 15.69
N THR A 817 17.12 -14.47 14.69
CA THR A 817 18.28 -13.58 14.88
C THR A 817 18.41 -12.54 13.76
N GLY A 818 19.61 -11.97 13.59
CA GLY A 818 19.86 -10.85 12.70
C GLY A 818 19.90 -11.20 11.21
N GLY A 819 20.13 -10.20 10.37
CA GLY A 819 20.28 -10.38 8.92
C GLY A 819 21.22 -9.36 8.29
N GLN A 820 21.90 -9.76 7.22
CA GLN A 820 22.58 -8.85 6.29
C GLN A 820 21.71 -8.66 5.05
N ASN A 821 20.52 -8.08 5.25
CA ASN A 821 19.46 -8.09 4.24
C ASN A 821 19.82 -7.24 3.02
N ALA A 822 19.56 -7.81 1.85
CA ALA A 822 19.86 -7.18 0.57
C ALA A 822 18.59 -6.76 -0.17
N MET A 823 18.72 -5.76 -1.05
CA MET A 823 17.73 -5.46 -2.08
C MET A 823 18.42 -5.42 -3.44
N VAL A 824 17.91 -6.17 -4.41
CA VAL A 824 18.43 -6.21 -5.79
C VAL A 824 17.50 -5.41 -6.70
N VAL A 825 18.05 -4.42 -7.40
CA VAL A 825 17.30 -3.53 -8.29
C VAL A 825 17.92 -3.59 -9.68
N ASP A 826 17.11 -3.91 -10.68
CA ASP A 826 17.50 -3.90 -12.08
C ASP A 826 17.07 -2.61 -12.81
N SER A 827 17.52 -2.46 -14.05
CA SER A 827 17.26 -1.28 -14.88
C SER A 827 15.82 -1.14 -15.37
N THR A 828 14.98 -2.16 -15.19
CA THR A 828 13.54 -2.11 -15.53
C THR A 828 12.73 -1.34 -14.49
N SER A 829 13.29 -1.16 -13.30
CA SER A 829 12.61 -0.62 -12.13
C SER A 829 12.36 0.87 -12.22
N GLN A 830 11.28 1.33 -11.59
CA GLN A 830 10.97 2.75 -11.48
C GLN A 830 11.78 3.38 -10.33
N PRO A 831 12.69 4.35 -10.59
CA PRO A 831 13.55 4.92 -9.55
C PRO A 831 12.80 5.53 -8.37
N GLU A 832 11.66 6.18 -8.63
CA GLU A 832 10.87 6.84 -7.59
C GLU A 832 10.28 5.81 -6.60
N GLN A 833 9.76 4.70 -7.11
CA GLN A 833 9.26 3.61 -6.26
C GLN A 833 10.41 2.94 -5.49
N VAL A 834 11.52 2.64 -6.17
CA VAL A 834 12.71 2.05 -5.55
C VAL A 834 13.20 2.91 -4.38
N VAL A 835 13.32 4.23 -4.57
CA VAL A 835 13.82 5.11 -3.51
C VAL A 835 12.87 5.16 -2.31
N ASN A 836 11.54 5.23 -2.53
CA ASN A 836 10.57 5.17 -1.44
C ASN A 836 10.70 3.87 -0.63
N ASP A 837 10.81 2.73 -1.31
CA ASP A 837 10.92 1.41 -0.67
C ASP A 837 12.29 1.22 0.01
N VAL A 838 13.37 1.77 -0.55
CA VAL A 838 14.73 1.79 0.05
C VAL A 838 14.75 2.65 1.31
N VAL A 839 14.23 3.88 1.26
CA VAL A 839 14.18 4.79 2.41
C VAL A 839 13.36 4.18 3.54
N SER A 840 12.17 3.67 3.22
CA SER A 840 11.32 2.97 4.19
C SER A 840 12.04 1.74 4.77
N SER A 841 12.64 0.90 3.95
CA SER A 841 13.28 -0.32 4.42
C SER A 841 14.56 -0.08 5.24
N ALA A 842 15.33 0.97 4.94
CA ALA A 842 16.62 1.23 5.57
C ALA A 842 16.52 2.11 6.83
N PHE A 843 15.61 3.08 6.84
CA PHE A 843 15.63 4.17 7.84
C PHE A 843 14.42 4.21 8.77
N THR A 844 13.27 3.59 8.42
CA THR A 844 12.13 3.46 9.35
C THR A 844 12.57 2.78 10.65
N SER A 845 12.07 3.26 11.79
CA SER A 845 12.48 2.84 13.14
C SER A 845 14.00 3.01 13.39
N ALA A 846 14.63 4.01 12.76
CA ALA A 846 16.09 4.19 12.76
C ALA A 846 16.86 2.94 12.28
N GLY A 847 16.30 2.17 11.35
CA GLY A 847 16.90 0.94 10.85
C GLY A 847 16.99 -0.19 11.90
N GLN A 848 16.28 -0.08 13.03
CA GLN A 848 16.29 -1.04 14.14
C GLN A 848 15.28 -2.19 13.93
N ARG A 849 15.09 -2.62 12.68
CA ARG A 849 14.31 -3.80 12.34
C ARG A 849 15.26 -4.89 11.89
N CYS A 850 15.03 -6.14 12.31
CA CYS A 850 15.80 -7.27 11.79
C CYS A 850 15.65 -7.42 10.27
N SER A 851 14.52 -7.00 9.71
CA SER A 851 14.24 -6.97 8.27
C SER A 851 14.75 -5.73 7.53
N ALA A 852 15.36 -4.76 8.21
CA ALA A 852 15.78 -3.51 7.58
C ALA A 852 16.81 -3.76 6.48
N LEU A 853 16.74 -2.94 5.42
CA LEU A 853 17.68 -2.98 4.30
C LEU A 853 19.08 -2.56 4.75
N ARG A 854 20.05 -3.45 4.55
CA ARG A 854 21.46 -3.20 4.86
C ARG A 854 22.28 -2.93 3.61
N VAL A 855 22.00 -3.66 2.52
CA VAL A 855 22.79 -3.61 1.28
C VAL A 855 21.90 -3.51 0.06
N LEU A 856 21.99 -2.40 -0.68
CA LEU A 856 21.28 -2.18 -1.93
C LEU A 856 22.21 -2.48 -3.11
N TYR A 857 21.88 -3.50 -3.89
CA TYR A 857 22.52 -3.80 -5.17
C TYR A 857 21.77 -3.06 -6.28
N LEU A 858 22.42 -2.09 -6.91
CA LEU A 858 21.88 -1.31 -8.02
C LEU A 858 22.57 -1.68 -9.33
N GLN A 859 21.79 -1.98 -10.37
CA GLN A 859 22.36 -2.16 -11.70
C GLN A 859 23.02 -0.85 -12.15
N GLU A 860 24.25 -0.96 -12.67
CA GLU A 860 25.14 0.15 -13.03
C GLU A 860 24.44 1.20 -13.91
N ASP A 861 23.61 0.74 -14.87
CA ASP A 861 22.93 1.59 -15.86
C ASP A 861 21.94 2.61 -15.27
N ILE A 862 21.39 2.35 -14.08
CA ILE A 862 20.43 3.24 -13.40
C ILE A 862 20.96 3.78 -12.07
N ALA A 863 22.11 3.31 -11.61
CA ALA A 863 22.62 3.58 -10.27
C ALA A 863 22.77 5.08 -9.99
N ASP A 864 23.34 5.86 -10.90
CA ASP A 864 23.54 7.30 -10.71
C ASP A 864 22.24 8.07 -10.53
N ARG A 865 21.21 7.74 -11.32
CA ARG A 865 19.88 8.36 -11.20
C ARG A 865 19.22 7.99 -9.87
N VAL A 866 19.23 6.70 -9.51
CA VAL A 866 18.63 6.23 -8.25
C VAL A 866 19.36 6.86 -7.06
N ILE A 867 20.68 6.94 -7.10
CA ILE A 867 21.48 7.57 -6.04
C ILE A 867 21.18 9.07 -5.91
N ASP A 868 21.03 9.81 -7.01
CA ASP A 868 20.65 11.24 -6.97
C ASP A 868 19.28 11.45 -6.30
N VAL A 869 18.29 10.62 -6.67
CA VAL A 869 16.95 10.68 -6.06
C VAL A 869 16.99 10.24 -4.60
N LEU A 870 17.77 9.22 -4.25
CA LEU A 870 17.97 8.76 -2.87
C LEU A 870 18.54 9.87 -1.98
N LYS A 871 19.54 10.62 -2.45
CA LYS A 871 20.12 11.75 -1.70
C LYS A 871 19.05 12.79 -1.38
N GLY A 872 18.30 13.21 -2.40
CA GLY A 872 17.26 14.21 -2.21
C GLY A 872 16.11 13.71 -1.35
N ALA A 873 15.72 12.43 -1.43
CA ALA A 873 14.70 11.86 -0.56
C ALA A 873 15.19 11.76 0.90
N MET A 874 16.46 11.43 1.11
CA MET A 874 17.07 11.48 2.44
C MET A 874 17.04 12.90 3.02
N ASP A 875 17.34 13.94 2.22
CA ASP A 875 17.32 15.34 2.68
C ASP A 875 15.96 15.78 3.23
N GLU A 876 14.88 15.11 2.83
CA GLU A 876 13.53 15.43 3.26
C GLU A 876 13.12 14.71 4.55
N LEU A 877 13.93 13.79 5.08
CA LEU A 877 13.64 13.06 6.32
C LEU A 877 13.75 13.97 7.55
N SER A 878 12.72 13.92 8.39
CA SER A 878 12.67 14.62 9.67
C SER A 878 13.13 13.70 10.80
N LEU A 879 14.18 14.12 11.50
CA LEU A 879 14.70 13.47 12.70
C LEU A 879 14.21 14.22 13.94
N GLY A 880 13.77 13.51 14.98
CA GLY A 880 13.37 14.17 16.21
C GLY A 880 12.51 13.33 17.14
N ASN A 881 11.58 14.01 17.82
CA ASN A 881 10.70 13.40 18.81
C ASN A 881 9.82 12.31 18.17
N PRO A 882 9.95 11.04 18.56
CA PRO A 882 9.16 9.95 18.00
C PRO A 882 7.65 10.09 18.27
N GLY A 883 7.25 10.87 19.28
CA GLY A 883 5.86 11.24 19.56
C GLY A 883 5.27 12.33 18.66
N SER A 884 6.03 12.84 17.69
CA SER A 884 5.51 13.77 16.67
C SER A 884 5.23 13.02 15.37
N VAL A 885 4.06 13.26 14.77
CA VAL A 885 3.71 12.71 13.44
C VAL A 885 4.66 13.16 12.33
N LYS A 886 5.39 14.26 12.53
CA LYS A 886 6.40 14.77 11.60
C LYS A 886 7.67 13.93 11.55
N THR A 887 7.97 13.18 12.61
CA THR A 887 9.25 12.49 12.75
C THR A 887 9.25 11.20 11.95
N ASP A 888 10.13 11.11 10.97
CA ASP A 888 10.36 9.90 10.18
C ASP A 888 11.34 8.94 10.88
N VAL A 889 12.38 9.52 11.52
CA VAL A 889 13.47 8.77 12.14
C VAL A 889 13.66 9.20 13.59
N GLY A 890 13.33 8.29 14.51
CA GLY A 890 13.55 8.45 15.95
C GLY A 890 14.98 8.12 16.41
N PRO A 891 15.21 8.01 17.72
CA PRO A 891 16.50 7.63 18.29
C PRO A 891 16.82 6.13 18.09
N VAL A 892 18.09 5.77 18.22
CA VAL A 892 18.48 4.39 18.54
C VAL A 892 18.32 4.11 20.04
N ILE A 893 18.19 2.83 20.41
CA ILE A 893 17.68 2.45 21.74
C ILE A 893 18.55 2.90 22.93
N ASP A 894 19.88 2.92 22.80
CA ASP A 894 20.77 3.24 23.91
C ASP A 894 22.12 3.82 23.45
N ALA A 895 22.90 4.30 24.43
CA ALA A 895 24.23 4.88 24.20
C ALA A 895 25.22 3.88 23.57
N THR A 896 25.10 2.58 23.87
CA THR A 896 25.98 1.54 23.34
C THR A 896 25.71 1.32 21.86
N ALA A 897 24.43 1.25 21.46
CA ALA A 897 24.02 1.19 20.07
C ALA A 897 24.52 2.42 19.30
N LYS A 898 24.32 3.63 19.84
CA LYS A 898 24.81 4.89 19.25
C LYS A 898 26.32 4.87 19.02
N ALA A 899 27.11 4.49 20.02
CA ALA A 899 28.56 4.45 19.92
C ALA A 899 29.04 3.44 18.87
N ASN A 900 28.48 2.22 18.87
CA ASN A 900 28.85 1.17 17.92
C ASN A 900 28.50 1.55 16.47
N LEU A 901 27.36 2.20 16.26
CA LEU A 901 26.93 2.63 14.93
C LEU A 901 27.79 3.79 14.42
N ASN A 902 28.11 4.77 15.26
CA ASN A 902 29.01 5.86 14.87
C ASN A 902 30.42 5.35 14.54
N ALA A 903 30.95 4.40 15.33
CA ALA A 903 32.24 3.78 15.02
C ALA A 903 32.22 3.04 13.67
N HIS A 904 31.12 2.37 13.33
CA HIS A 904 30.95 1.77 12.00
C HIS A 904 30.88 2.82 10.89
N ILE A 905 30.13 3.91 11.10
CA ILE A 905 30.05 5.01 10.13
C ILE A 905 31.45 5.59 9.85
N ASP A 906 32.24 5.81 10.90
CA ASP A 906 33.60 6.34 10.78
C ASP A 906 34.51 5.38 10.02
N HIS A 907 34.39 4.07 10.26
CA HIS A 907 35.14 3.05 9.54
C HIS A 907 34.71 2.93 8.07
N ILE A 908 33.40 2.76 7.81
CA ILE A 908 32.89 2.47 6.47
C ILE A 908 33.10 3.63 5.50
N LYS A 909 33.15 4.88 5.99
CA LYS A 909 33.50 6.06 5.19
C LYS A 909 34.97 6.12 4.79
N GLN A 910 35.87 5.41 5.47
CA GLN A 910 37.28 5.34 5.11
C GLN A 910 37.54 4.30 4.01
N VAL A 911 36.73 3.22 3.99
CA VAL A 911 36.89 2.11 3.04
C VAL A 911 35.91 2.18 1.86
N GLY A 912 34.80 2.91 2.00
CA GLY A 912 33.80 3.15 0.95
C GLY A 912 33.71 4.62 0.54
N ARG A 913 32.89 4.89 -0.47
CA ARG A 913 32.62 6.24 -0.97
C ARG A 913 31.34 6.79 -0.32
N PRO A 914 31.40 7.86 0.49
CA PRO A 914 30.21 8.46 1.07
C PRO A 914 29.21 8.89 -0.02
N ILE A 915 27.95 8.46 0.09
CA ILE A 915 26.86 8.92 -0.78
C ILE A 915 26.23 10.16 -0.15
N HIS A 916 25.74 9.99 1.07
CA HIS A 916 25.05 11.05 1.82
C HIS A 916 24.99 10.73 3.30
N GLN A 917 24.97 11.77 4.13
CA GLN A 917 24.68 11.65 5.55
C GLN A 917 23.94 12.90 6.00
N LEU A 918 22.83 12.70 6.71
CA LEU A 918 22.09 13.81 7.29
C LEU A 918 22.82 14.44 8.47
N ARG A 919 22.47 15.70 8.75
CA ARG A 919 22.90 16.35 9.99
C ARG A 919 21.86 16.08 11.07
N LEU A 920 22.33 15.86 12.28
CA LEU A 920 21.43 15.81 13.43
C LEU A 920 20.91 17.23 13.70
N PRO A 921 19.58 17.44 13.76
CA PRO A 921 19.02 18.74 14.08
C PRO A 921 19.22 19.09 15.56
N GLU A 922 19.04 20.37 15.90
CA GLU A 922 18.97 20.83 17.28
C GLU A 922 17.86 20.07 18.05
N GLY A 923 18.07 19.81 19.34
CA GLY A 923 17.14 19.07 20.19
C GLY A 923 17.38 17.56 20.22
N THR A 924 18.41 17.06 19.54
CA THR A 924 18.81 15.63 19.56
C THR A 924 19.96 15.33 20.53
N GLU A 925 20.49 16.34 21.22
CA GLU A 925 21.71 16.27 22.03
C GLU A 925 21.55 15.39 23.28
N ASN A 926 20.38 15.46 23.90
CA ASN A 926 20.04 14.70 25.11
C ASN A 926 19.61 13.25 24.80
N GLY A 927 19.52 12.91 23.52
CA GLY A 927 19.04 11.62 23.03
C GLY A 927 20.11 10.74 22.40
N HIS A 928 19.68 9.53 22.04
CA HIS A 928 20.51 8.53 21.40
C HIS A 928 20.31 8.53 19.89
N PHE A 929 20.64 9.62 19.20
CA PHE A 929 20.48 9.71 17.74
C PHE A 929 21.71 9.27 16.95
N VAL A 930 21.46 8.63 15.80
CA VAL A 930 22.44 8.33 14.75
C VAL A 930 21.88 8.84 13.44
N ALA A 931 22.66 9.63 12.70
CA ALA A 931 22.20 10.21 11.45
C ALA A 931 22.05 9.14 10.35
N PRO A 932 20.92 9.10 9.61
CA PRO A 932 20.78 8.31 8.40
C PRO A 932 21.96 8.53 7.46
N THR A 933 22.61 7.42 7.11
CA THR A 933 23.88 7.43 6.37
C THR A 933 23.80 6.43 5.23
N ALA A 934 24.19 6.86 4.02
CA ALA A 934 24.35 6.01 2.85
C ALA A 934 25.82 6.04 2.38
N VAL A 935 26.41 4.87 2.16
CA VAL A 935 27.81 4.72 1.70
C VAL A 935 27.87 3.67 0.60
N GLU A 936 28.57 4.00 -0.49
CA GLU A 936 28.87 3.06 -1.56
C GLU A 936 30.10 2.23 -1.18
N ILE A 937 30.02 0.91 -1.35
CA ILE A 937 31.10 -0.03 -1.05
C ILE A 937 31.33 -0.97 -2.25
N ASP A 938 32.55 -1.48 -2.39
CA ASP A 938 32.92 -2.34 -3.53
C ASP A 938 32.41 -3.78 -3.39
N SER A 939 32.16 -4.24 -2.16
CA SER A 939 31.71 -5.61 -1.88
C SER A 939 31.02 -5.70 -0.53
N ILE A 940 30.00 -6.54 -0.46
CA ILE A 940 29.31 -6.88 0.79
C ILE A 940 30.24 -7.50 1.84
N LYS A 941 31.38 -8.07 1.41
CA LYS A 941 32.38 -8.72 2.28
C LYS A 941 33.09 -7.75 3.22
N VAL A 942 32.99 -6.44 2.98
CA VAL A 942 33.46 -5.41 3.91
C VAL A 942 32.62 -5.41 5.21
N LEU A 943 31.41 -5.97 5.17
CA LEU A 943 30.49 -6.03 6.30
C LEU A 943 30.63 -7.36 7.05
N GLU A 944 31.48 -7.41 8.07
CA GLU A 944 31.76 -8.62 8.86
C GLU A 944 30.61 -9.04 9.79
N LYS A 945 29.69 -8.12 10.11
CA LYS A 945 28.55 -8.34 11.00
C LYS A 945 27.37 -7.44 10.62
N GLU A 946 26.22 -7.69 11.24
CA GLU A 946 25.09 -6.79 11.15
C GLU A 946 25.35 -5.49 11.93
N HIS A 947 25.01 -4.35 11.32
CA HIS A 947 25.00 -3.04 11.96
C HIS A 947 23.56 -2.55 12.10
N PHE A 948 23.03 -2.62 13.32
CA PHE A 948 21.61 -2.48 13.63
C PHE A 948 21.16 -1.02 13.78
N GLY A 949 21.21 -0.25 12.69
CA GLY A 949 20.89 1.17 12.69
C GLY A 949 20.64 1.75 11.30
N PRO A 950 20.50 3.08 11.16
CA PRO A 950 20.06 3.72 9.92
C PRO A 950 21.23 3.92 8.94
N ILE A 951 21.88 2.81 8.56
CA ILE A 951 23.07 2.81 7.71
C ILE A 951 22.82 1.91 6.49
N LEU A 952 22.71 2.56 5.32
CA LEU A 952 22.53 1.90 4.03
C LEU A 952 23.87 1.77 3.31
N HIS A 953 24.18 0.56 2.86
CA HIS A 953 25.32 0.30 1.99
C HIS A 953 24.82 0.10 0.57
N VAL A 954 25.53 0.63 -0.42
CA VAL A 954 25.16 0.52 -1.84
C VAL A 954 26.29 -0.14 -2.61
N ILE A 955 25.95 -1.11 -3.46
CA ILE A 955 26.89 -1.80 -4.36
C ILE A 955 26.33 -1.67 -5.77
N ARG A 956 27.17 -1.26 -6.73
CA ARG A 956 26.83 -1.30 -8.16
C ARG A 956 27.16 -2.68 -8.74
N TYR A 957 26.32 -3.19 -9.64
CA TYR A 957 26.60 -4.41 -10.37
C TYR A 957 26.22 -4.29 -11.85
N LYS A 958 26.87 -5.07 -12.72
CA LYS A 958 26.49 -5.18 -14.14
C LYS A 958 25.40 -6.23 -14.30
N ALA A 959 24.51 -6.08 -15.28
CA ALA A 959 23.49 -7.09 -15.57
C ALA A 959 24.08 -8.52 -15.67
N SER A 960 25.21 -8.65 -16.37
CA SER A 960 25.96 -9.92 -16.52
C SER A 960 26.52 -10.51 -15.21
N ASP A 961 26.62 -9.72 -14.14
CA ASP A 961 27.17 -10.11 -12.85
C ASP A 961 26.09 -10.55 -11.84
N LEU A 962 24.83 -10.72 -12.25
CA LEU A 962 23.74 -11.12 -11.36
C LEU A 962 24.07 -12.37 -10.53
N GLN A 963 24.66 -13.40 -11.17
CA GLN A 963 25.03 -14.63 -10.46
C GLN A 963 26.05 -14.36 -9.35
N LYS A 964 26.99 -13.43 -9.58
CA LYS A 964 27.94 -13.01 -8.55
C LYS A 964 27.24 -12.29 -7.40
N VAL A 965 26.24 -11.45 -7.68
CA VAL A 965 25.43 -10.78 -6.64
C VAL A 965 24.73 -11.81 -5.76
N ILE A 966 24.10 -12.82 -6.37
CA ILE A 966 23.46 -13.93 -5.66
C ILE A 966 24.47 -14.67 -4.77
N ASP A 967 25.64 -15.01 -5.32
CA ASP A 967 26.69 -15.72 -4.60
C ASP A 967 27.23 -14.87 -3.43
N ASP A 968 27.43 -13.56 -3.64
CA ASP A 968 27.90 -12.63 -2.62
C ASP A 968 26.89 -12.49 -1.48
N ILE A 969 25.58 -12.38 -1.76
CA ILE A 969 24.52 -12.36 -0.74
C ILE A 969 24.52 -13.66 0.08
N ASN A 970 24.52 -14.81 -0.61
CA ASN A 970 24.54 -16.13 0.03
C ASN A 970 25.80 -16.35 0.89
N SER A 971 26.94 -15.81 0.47
CA SER A 971 28.22 -15.97 1.17
C SER A 971 28.26 -15.33 2.56
N THR A 972 27.35 -14.39 2.87
CA THR A 972 27.23 -13.80 4.21
C THR A 972 26.83 -14.82 5.27
N GLY A 973 26.21 -15.94 4.87
CA GLY A 973 25.64 -16.94 5.75
C GLY A 973 24.35 -16.52 6.46
N PHE A 974 23.94 -15.25 6.32
CA PHE A 974 22.61 -14.78 6.73
C PHE A 974 21.57 -15.09 5.67
N GLY A 975 20.30 -15.04 6.05
CA GLY A 975 19.19 -15.41 5.16
C GLY A 975 17.82 -15.00 5.71
N LEU A 976 17.62 -13.72 6.03
CA LEU A 976 16.37 -13.23 6.62
C LEU A 976 15.44 -12.60 5.57
N THR A 977 15.70 -11.37 5.12
CA THR A 977 14.89 -10.69 4.08
C THR A 977 15.68 -10.37 2.81
N LEU A 978 14.97 -10.42 1.67
CA LEU A 978 15.44 -9.97 0.36
C LEU A 978 14.37 -9.11 -0.31
N GLY A 979 14.75 -7.92 -0.76
CA GLY A 979 13.96 -7.07 -1.65
C GLY A 979 14.38 -7.30 -3.10
N ILE A 980 13.42 -7.30 -4.03
CA ILE A 980 13.69 -7.36 -5.46
C ILE A 980 12.83 -6.31 -6.14
N HIS A 981 13.44 -5.39 -6.87
CA HIS A 981 12.73 -4.51 -7.78
C HIS A 981 13.07 -4.90 -9.22
N SER A 982 12.04 -5.34 -9.94
CA SER A 982 12.10 -5.70 -11.36
C SER A 982 10.70 -5.82 -11.94
N ARG A 983 10.54 -5.39 -13.19
CA ARG A 983 9.35 -5.64 -14.03
C ARG A 983 9.46 -6.92 -14.85
N ASN A 984 10.66 -7.52 -14.90
CA ASN A 984 10.87 -8.85 -15.46
C ASN A 984 10.54 -9.88 -14.38
N GLU A 985 9.41 -10.56 -14.54
CA GLU A 985 8.87 -11.44 -13.50
C GLU A 985 9.70 -12.72 -13.40
N GLY A 986 10.06 -13.32 -14.54
CA GLY A 986 10.97 -14.47 -14.58
C GLY A 986 12.32 -14.16 -13.94
N HIS A 987 12.89 -12.98 -14.20
CA HIS A 987 14.14 -12.54 -13.56
C HIS A 987 13.98 -12.39 -12.04
N ALA A 988 12.90 -11.74 -11.58
CA ALA A 988 12.64 -11.57 -10.15
C ALA A 988 12.47 -12.92 -9.43
N LEU A 989 11.77 -13.86 -10.06
CA LEU A 989 11.58 -15.21 -9.53
C LEU A 989 12.88 -16.02 -9.54
N GLU A 990 13.71 -15.90 -10.58
CA GLU A 990 15.03 -16.55 -10.63
C GLU A 990 15.93 -16.09 -9.47
N VAL A 991 15.97 -14.79 -9.20
CA VAL A 991 16.72 -14.24 -8.06
C VAL A 991 16.12 -14.74 -6.74
N ALA A 992 14.79 -14.73 -6.61
CA ALA A 992 14.09 -15.22 -5.42
C ALA A 992 14.39 -16.70 -5.12
N ASP A 993 14.47 -17.54 -6.16
CA ASP A 993 14.71 -18.98 -6.03
C ASP A 993 16.17 -19.32 -5.69
N LYS A 994 17.13 -18.51 -6.18
CA LYS A 994 18.58 -18.77 -6.00
C LYS A 994 19.17 -18.18 -4.72
N VAL A 995 18.55 -17.13 -4.15
CA VAL A 995 19.02 -16.51 -2.92
C VAL A 995 18.45 -17.24 -1.70
N ASN A 996 19.32 -17.67 -0.80
CA ASN A 996 18.96 -18.44 0.40
C ASN A 996 18.45 -17.52 1.52
N VAL A 997 17.21 -17.04 1.40
CA VAL A 997 16.54 -16.19 2.41
C VAL A 997 15.22 -16.77 2.86
N GLY A 998 14.73 -16.33 4.03
CA GLY A 998 13.44 -16.75 4.54
C GLY A 998 12.26 -15.98 3.95
N ASN A 999 12.42 -14.68 3.69
CA ASN A 999 11.34 -13.81 3.24
C ASN A 999 11.78 -12.98 2.02
N VAL A 1000 11.06 -13.12 0.90
CA VAL A 1000 11.30 -12.36 -0.34
C VAL A 1000 10.17 -11.37 -0.56
N TYR A 1001 10.52 -10.15 -0.95
CA TYR A 1001 9.59 -9.05 -1.23
C TYR A 1001 9.87 -8.49 -2.62
N ILE A 1002 8.90 -8.59 -3.53
CA ILE A 1002 9.04 -8.14 -4.91
C ILE A 1002 8.23 -6.86 -5.13
N ASN A 1003 8.88 -5.82 -5.66
CA ASN A 1003 8.30 -4.51 -6.01
C ASN A 1003 7.58 -3.81 -4.85
N ARG A 1004 8.17 -3.89 -3.65
CA ARG A 1004 7.72 -3.20 -2.43
C ARG A 1004 8.85 -3.17 -1.40
N ASN A 1005 8.67 -2.40 -0.33
CA ASN A 1005 9.51 -2.49 0.86
C ASN A 1005 9.58 -3.92 1.44
N GLN A 1006 10.66 -4.19 2.19
CA GLN A 1006 10.96 -5.51 2.77
C GLN A 1006 10.75 -5.59 4.29
N ILE A 1007 9.96 -4.66 4.85
CA ILE A 1007 9.64 -4.56 6.27
C ILE A 1007 8.13 -4.77 6.50
N GLY A 1008 7.73 -4.92 7.77
CA GLY A 1008 6.32 -5.03 8.15
C GLY A 1008 5.67 -6.33 7.66
N ALA A 1009 6.30 -7.47 7.97
CA ALA A 1009 5.70 -8.77 7.71
C ALA A 1009 4.40 -8.94 8.51
N VAL A 1010 3.31 -9.37 7.86
CA VAL A 1010 2.01 -9.50 8.50
C VAL A 1010 1.79 -10.95 8.94
N VAL A 1011 1.43 -11.14 10.21
CA VAL A 1011 1.16 -12.46 10.83
C VAL A 1011 0.12 -13.24 10.02
N GLY A 1012 0.43 -14.49 9.68
CA GLY A 1012 -0.44 -15.36 8.88
C GLY A 1012 -0.50 -15.01 7.38
N VAL A 1013 0.20 -13.97 6.93
CA VAL A 1013 0.27 -13.58 5.51
C VAL A 1013 1.69 -13.71 4.96
N GLN A 1014 2.67 -13.12 5.65
CA GLN A 1014 4.10 -13.36 5.39
C GLN A 1014 4.75 -13.97 6.63
N PRO A 1015 4.58 -15.28 6.89
CA PRO A 1015 5.29 -15.97 7.98
C PRO A 1015 6.76 -15.57 8.02
N PHE A 1016 7.20 -15.03 9.14
CA PHE A 1016 8.46 -14.31 9.24
C PHE A 1016 9.51 -15.14 9.96
N GLY A 1017 10.71 -15.18 9.40
CA GLY A 1017 11.85 -15.89 9.98
C GLY A 1017 12.85 -16.31 8.92
N GLY A 1018 14.11 -16.46 9.31
CA GLY A 1018 15.23 -16.67 8.40
C GLY A 1018 15.73 -18.10 8.33
N GLN A 1019 16.87 -18.27 7.66
CA GLN A 1019 17.69 -19.47 7.66
C GLN A 1019 19.18 -19.14 7.89
N GLY A 1020 20.01 -20.18 8.06
CA GLY A 1020 21.44 -20.00 8.30
C GLY A 1020 21.72 -19.24 9.60
N LEU A 1021 22.54 -18.18 9.53
CA LEU A 1021 22.85 -17.33 10.68
C LEU A 1021 21.67 -16.47 11.15
N SER A 1022 20.58 -16.40 10.37
CA SER A 1022 19.40 -15.59 10.68
C SER A 1022 18.35 -16.29 11.53
N GLY A 1023 18.37 -17.62 11.61
CA GLY A 1023 17.53 -18.31 12.58
C GLY A 1023 17.41 -19.80 12.36
N THR A 1024 16.78 -20.46 13.33
CA THR A 1024 16.50 -21.89 13.30
C THR A 1024 15.15 -22.21 12.64
N GLY A 1025 14.24 -21.23 12.61
CA GLY A 1025 12.82 -21.48 12.44
C GLY A 1025 12.22 -22.32 13.58
N PRO A 1026 10.94 -22.72 13.46
CA PRO A 1026 10.03 -22.37 12.36
C PRO A 1026 9.63 -20.89 12.37
N LYS A 1027 9.07 -20.40 11.25
CA LYS A 1027 8.67 -19.00 11.08
C LYS A 1027 7.57 -18.56 12.04
N ALA A 1028 7.79 -17.47 12.75
CA ALA A 1028 6.77 -16.80 13.56
C ALA A 1028 5.59 -16.36 12.67
N GLY A 1029 4.37 -16.49 13.19
CA GLY A 1029 3.14 -16.16 12.49
C GLY A 1029 2.85 -17.13 11.34
N GLY A 1030 3.56 -18.25 11.28
CA GLY A 1030 3.39 -19.31 10.29
C GLY A 1030 2.64 -20.53 10.83
N PRO A 1031 2.13 -21.38 9.93
CA PRO A 1031 1.38 -22.59 10.31
C PRO A 1031 2.26 -23.63 11.03
N HIS A 1032 3.58 -23.59 10.83
CA HIS A 1032 4.52 -24.54 11.44
C HIS A 1032 5.10 -24.07 12.78
N TYR A 1033 4.75 -22.87 13.26
CA TYR A 1033 5.38 -22.34 14.49
C TYR A 1033 5.04 -23.17 15.72
N LEU A 1034 3.74 -23.48 15.90
CA LEU A 1034 3.24 -24.15 17.10
C LEU A 1034 3.73 -25.59 17.25
N THR A 1035 4.13 -26.25 16.17
CA THR A 1035 4.61 -27.64 16.20
C THR A 1035 5.88 -27.79 17.03
N ARG A 1036 6.70 -26.72 17.11
CA ARG A 1036 7.95 -26.76 17.88
C ARG A 1036 7.73 -26.61 19.39
N PHE A 1037 6.55 -26.16 19.82
CA PHE A 1037 6.16 -26.01 21.22
C PHE A 1037 5.43 -27.23 21.80
N VAL A 1038 5.15 -28.25 20.99
CA VAL A 1038 4.43 -29.47 21.41
C VAL A 1038 5.30 -30.72 21.31
N THR A 1039 4.92 -31.75 22.06
CA THR A 1039 5.39 -33.14 21.92
C THR A 1039 4.24 -34.04 21.48
N GLU A 1040 4.59 -35.09 20.75
CA GLU A 1040 3.66 -36.08 20.21
C GLU A 1040 3.43 -37.23 21.19
N LYS A 1041 2.22 -37.77 21.22
CA LYS A 1041 1.86 -38.97 21.96
C LYS A 1041 0.89 -39.84 21.15
N THR A 1042 1.31 -41.05 20.78
CA THR A 1042 0.43 -42.02 20.14
C THR A 1042 -0.26 -42.89 21.18
N ARG A 1043 -1.58 -43.05 21.06
CA ARG A 1043 -2.38 -44.04 21.79
C ARG A 1043 -2.88 -45.08 20.81
N THR A 1044 -2.46 -46.32 21.00
CA THR A 1044 -2.92 -47.48 20.24
C THR A 1044 -3.81 -48.32 21.13
N ASN A 1045 -5.04 -48.55 20.70
CA ASN A 1045 -6.02 -49.35 21.43
C ASN A 1045 -6.44 -50.55 20.58
N ASN A 1046 -6.19 -51.76 21.08
CA ASN A 1046 -6.72 -52.99 20.48
C ASN A 1046 -8.21 -53.11 20.79
N ILE A 1047 -9.04 -52.61 19.88
CA ILE A 1047 -10.50 -52.62 20.02
C ILE A 1047 -11.13 -53.97 19.64
N THR A 1048 -10.36 -54.96 19.16
CA THR A 1048 -10.91 -56.32 18.99
C THR A 1048 -11.29 -56.97 20.31
N ALA A 1049 -10.53 -56.69 21.38
CA ALA A 1049 -10.72 -57.26 22.72
C ALA A 1049 -12.04 -56.84 23.40
N ILE A 1050 -12.70 -55.78 22.90
CA ILE A 1050 -13.95 -55.24 23.45
C ILE A 1050 -15.21 -55.66 22.65
N GLY A 1051 -15.09 -56.55 21.64
CA GLY A 1051 -16.26 -57.09 20.93
C GLY A 1051 -16.09 -57.32 19.42
N GLY A 1052 -14.86 -57.35 18.89
CA GLY A 1052 -14.60 -57.48 17.44
C GLY A 1052 -14.83 -56.18 16.66
N ASN A 1053 -14.44 -56.14 15.38
CA ASN A 1053 -14.70 -54.97 14.53
C ASN A 1053 -16.17 -55.00 14.06
N ALA A 1054 -17.05 -54.26 14.75
CA ALA A 1054 -18.45 -54.11 14.38
C ALA A 1054 -18.65 -53.59 12.94
N THR A 1055 -17.71 -52.80 12.42
CA THR A 1055 -17.73 -52.31 11.03
C THR A 1055 -17.50 -53.46 10.04
N LEU A 1056 -16.59 -54.40 10.32
CA LEU A 1056 -16.43 -55.62 9.51
C LEU A 1056 -17.70 -56.50 9.54
N LEU A 1057 -18.35 -56.61 10.71
CA LEU A 1057 -19.60 -57.38 10.84
C LEU A 1057 -20.79 -56.71 10.15
N SER A 1058 -20.69 -55.41 9.83
CA SER A 1058 -21.72 -54.64 9.11
C SER A 1058 -21.48 -54.53 7.61
N LEU A 1059 -20.32 -54.98 7.12
CA LEU A 1059 -20.08 -55.17 5.69
C LEU A 1059 -20.80 -56.47 5.29
N GLY A 1060 -22.09 -56.37 4.96
CA GLY A 1060 -22.82 -57.52 4.41
C GLY A 1060 -22.18 -58.03 3.11
N ASP A 1061 -22.35 -59.32 2.82
CA ASP A 1061 -22.03 -59.92 1.53
C ASP A 1061 -23.01 -59.39 0.46
N SER A 1062 -22.86 -58.14 0.02
CA SER A 1062 -23.45 -57.70 -1.24
C SER A 1062 -22.46 -57.96 -2.35
N ASP A 1063 -22.70 -59.04 -3.10
CA ASP A 1063 -22.09 -59.27 -4.42
C ASP A 1063 -22.42 -58.09 -5.35
N GLU A 1064 -21.38 -57.48 -5.93
CA GLU A 1064 -21.36 -56.49 -7.03
C GLU A 1064 -22.11 -55.14 -6.87
#